data_AF-A0A3M7MU73-F1
#
_entry.id   AF-A0A3M7MU73-F1
#
_cell.length_a   1.000
_cell.length_b   1.000
_cell.length_c   1.000
_cell.angle_alpha   90.00
_cell.angle_beta   90.00
_cell.angle_gamma   90.00
#
_symmetry.space_group_name_H-M   'P 1'
#
loop_
_entity.id
_entity.type
_entity.pdbx_description
1 polymer ?
#
loop_
_entity_poly.entity_id
_entity_poly.type
_entity_poly.pdbx_seq_one_letter_code
_entity_poly.pdbx_strand_id
1 'polypeptide(L)'
;MAGARFADVPAGPPDPMFILKQASDSDQSPDKIDVGIGVYRGDAPGYYEFEVIKKAKRILEERNLGHEVSQLSWGKGRVTVNNVQYLPTTGLQSFIEGATRLLFGEDSALIQQKQIASVQTVGGTGAVRLGAAFLNRNIPTHSPSPRLPNTTKVYLGVPAWPNYIPLFKHAGFEVETFEHLTGRPGSANVEAALSSVSQAPAGSIFILQVCCHNPTGQDYSRAQWEQLAEAIQAKGHFVFFDIAYQGFAAGMEEDAWPVRYFASKGIDLLACQSFSKHMGLYSERVGVLHVVCKSDKIAANVKDQLRSLIRWEVSSSPSFGSRLAEIIMSDAALSKAWKLEAQAACDRMIGVRKAVHRTLTTELNTPGSWDHILQERGLFSYMSLSKEQIAQLRKEHIYLAESGRVNVAGLNEKNYQRFAKAINAVSGKPSPVKKFYACVQRQESADRLKRTFPGDVHKILPHVAQALARKLVISMLAGVTTVTISTILGVTAGGIIRVIPSIGAQINQSCSLISETQLKDSDMALVRWLFSQVGTTTVVPEYLLNTAVAVSATSHALTTTVVDAITEGSVSRGVPRALALKLAAECLRSASSLLLEKMTLEELKDSMSVPRGITTEAWIQLDAGNIRSATSQTVRHAVDYAETMSKK
;
A
#
# COMPACT_ATOMS: atom_id res chain seq x y z
N MET A 1 10.10 -20.40 -46.41
CA MET A 1 9.54 -20.76 -45.08
C MET A 1 8.50 -19.72 -44.72
N ALA A 2 7.25 -20.13 -44.52
CA ALA A 2 6.22 -19.21 -44.01
C ALA A 2 6.67 -18.69 -42.65
N GLY A 3 6.90 -17.38 -42.52
CA GLY A 3 7.31 -16.74 -41.27
C GLY A 3 6.34 -17.12 -40.16
N ALA A 4 6.86 -17.58 -39.03
CA ALA A 4 6.04 -18.00 -37.91
C ALA A 4 5.22 -16.79 -37.43
N ARG A 5 3.89 -16.85 -37.59
CA ARG A 5 2.93 -15.74 -37.32
C ARG A 5 2.97 -15.20 -35.89
N PHE A 6 3.66 -15.91 -34.99
CA PHE A 6 3.80 -15.57 -33.57
C PHE A 6 5.25 -15.45 -33.12
N ALA A 7 6.22 -15.35 -34.06
CA ALA A 7 7.65 -15.26 -33.73
C ALA A 7 7.97 -14.08 -32.80
N ASP A 8 7.23 -12.97 -32.95
CA ASP A 8 7.48 -11.73 -32.23
C ASP A 8 6.52 -11.50 -31.05
N VAL A 9 5.72 -12.51 -30.65
CA VAL A 9 4.83 -12.37 -29.49
C VAL A 9 5.69 -12.35 -28.22
N PRO A 10 5.72 -11.23 -27.47
CA PRO A 10 6.53 -11.13 -26.27
C PRO A 10 5.94 -12.00 -25.16
N ALA A 11 6.81 -12.50 -24.26
CA ALA A 11 6.35 -13.11 -23.02
C ALA A 11 5.51 -12.09 -22.21
N GLY A 12 4.40 -12.55 -21.64
CA GLY A 12 3.60 -11.73 -20.73
C GLY A 12 4.38 -11.34 -19.47
N PRO A 13 3.95 -10.28 -18.77
CA PRO A 13 4.58 -9.92 -17.50
C PRO A 13 4.46 -11.08 -16.49
N PRO A 14 5.49 -11.31 -15.65
CA PRO A 14 5.42 -12.32 -14.59
C PRO A 14 4.25 -12.04 -13.64
N ASP A 15 3.49 -13.07 -13.25
CA ASP A 15 2.51 -12.99 -12.17
C ASP A 15 3.17 -13.39 -10.83
N PRO A 16 3.41 -12.45 -9.91
CA PRO A 16 4.09 -12.74 -8.65
C PRO A 16 3.31 -13.73 -7.77
N MET A 17 1.98 -13.78 -7.87
CA MET A 17 1.16 -14.71 -7.10
C MET A 17 1.19 -16.12 -7.68
N PHE A 18 1.22 -16.24 -9.00
CA PHE A 18 1.45 -17.53 -9.66
C PHE A 18 2.81 -18.11 -9.26
N ILE A 19 3.88 -17.30 -9.32
CA ILE A 19 5.24 -17.72 -8.96
C ILE A 19 5.31 -18.12 -7.47
N LEU A 20 4.73 -17.30 -6.58
CA LEU A 20 4.67 -17.60 -5.15
C LEU A 20 3.96 -18.93 -4.89
N LYS A 21 2.83 -19.16 -5.56
CA LYS A 21 2.06 -20.40 -5.42
C LYS A 21 2.85 -21.61 -5.90
N GLN A 22 3.47 -21.52 -7.07
CA GLN A 22 4.32 -22.59 -7.59
C GLN A 22 5.45 -22.94 -6.61
N ALA A 23 6.12 -21.94 -6.04
CA ALA A 23 7.15 -22.15 -5.04
C ALA A 23 6.61 -22.84 -3.77
N SER A 24 5.46 -22.40 -3.26
CA SER A 24 4.83 -22.98 -2.07
C SER A 24 4.33 -24.41 -2.30
N ASP A 25 3.84 -24.75 -3.49
CA ASP A 25 3.38 -26.10 -3.84
C ASP A 25 4.53 -27.08 -4.04
N SER A 26 5.67 -26.58 -4.52
CA SER A 26 6.87 -27.39 -4.70
C SER A 26 7.54 -27.73 -3.37
N ASP A 27 7.22 -27.00 -2.30
CA ASP A 27 7.78 -27.23 -0.96
C ASP A 27 7.00 -28.31 -0.20
N GLN A 28 7.67 -29.43 0.08
CA GLN A 28 7.14 -30.59 0.81
C GLN A 28 7.52 -30.59 2.30
N SER A 29 8.13 -29.52 2.80
CA SER A 29 8.51 -29.42 4.21
C SER A 29 7.28 -29.50 5.13
N PRO A 30 7.34 -30.31 6.21
CA PRO A 30 6.26 -30.35 7.21
C PRO A 30 6.10 -29.03 7.96
N ASP A 31 7.12 -28.17 7.95
CA ASP A 31 7.14 -26.86 8.60
C ASP A 31 6.55 -25.74 7.73
N LYS A 32 6.10 -26.05 6.51
CA LYS A 32 5.59 -25.07 5.55
C LYS A 32 4.43 -24.25 6.12
N ILE A 33 4.54 -22.93 6.01
CA ILE A 33 3.46 -21.98 6.28
C ILE A 33 3.15 -21.22 4.99
N ASP A 34 1.97 -21.45 4.42
CA ASP A 34 1.47 -20.69 3.27
C ASP A 34 0.44 -19.64 3.73
N VAL A 35 0.89 -18.39 3.70
CA VAL A 35 0.09 -17.19 3.96
C VAL A 35 0.11 -16.27 2.73
N GLY A 36 0.32 -16.83 1.54
CA GLY A 36 0.39 -16.07 0.29
C GLY A 36 -0.98 -15.92 -0.37
N ILE A 37 -1.65 -17.05 -0.62
CA ILE A 37 -2.91 -17.10 -1.37
C ILE A 37 -4.07 -16.50 -0.57
N GLY A 38 -4.91 -15.69 -1.22
CA GLY A 38 -6.10 -15.07 -0.64
C GLY A 38 -7.34 -15.95 -0.55
N VAL A 39 -7.24 -17.09 0.14
CA VAL A 39 -8.35 -18.03 0.38
C VAL A 39 -8.47 -18.28 1.88
N TYR A 40 -9.70 -18.28 2.40
CA TYR A 40 -9.94 -18.65 3.79
C TYR A 40 -9.59 -20.13 4.03
N ARG A 41 -8.85 -20.40 5.10
CA ARG A 41 -8.54 -21.75 5.58
C ARG A 41 -9.10 -21.93 6.98
N GLY A 42 -9.50 -23.15 7.32
CA GLY A 42 -9.84 -23.55 8.68
C GLY A 42 -8.60 -24.08 9.42
N ASP A 43 -8.81 -24.69 10.58
CA ASP A 43 -7.72 -25.29 11.36
C ASP A 43 -7.30 -26.68 10.85
N ALA A 44 -8.19 -27.33 10.09
CA ALA A 44 -7.89 -28.57 9.39
C ALA A 44 -7.01 -28.31 8.16
N PRO A 45 -6.12 -29.25 7.79
CA PRO A 45 -5.35 -29.13 6.56
C PRO A 45 -6.27 -29.14 5.33
N GLY A 46 -5.92 -28.36 4.30
CA GLY A 46 -6.65 -28.29 3.04
C GLY A 46 -7.56 -27.07 2.90
N TYR A 47 -8.44 -27.11 1.90
CA TYR A 47 -9.40 -26.04 1.63
C TYR A 47 -10.60 -26.14 2.56
N TYR A 48 -11.03 -24.98 3.06
CA TYR A 48 -12.22 -24.90 3.90
C TYR A 48 -13.49 -24.81 3.04
N GLU A 49 -14.45 -25.69 3.32
CA GLU A 49 -15.78 -25.66 2.73
C GLU A 49 -16.83 -25.47 3.83
N PHE A 50 -17.64 -24.44 3.69
CA PHE A 50 -18.74 -24.10 4.58
C PHE A 50 -19.79 -25.23 4.64
N GLU A 51 -20.36 -25.50 5.82
CA GLU A 51 -21.35 -26.58 5.98
C GLU A 51 -22.64 -26.25 5.25
N VAL A 52 -23.03 -24.97 5.19
CA VAL A 52 -24.15 -24.51 4.35
C VAL A 52 -23.95 -24.83 2.87
N ILE A 53 -22.72 -24.81 2.35
CA ILE A 53 -22.43 -25.15 0.96
C ILE A 53 -22.58 -26.65 0.73
N LYS A 54 -22.10 -27.48 1.66
CA LYS A 54 -22.31 -28.94 1.61
C LYS A 54 -23.79 -29.29 1.62
N LYS A 55 -24.59 -28.62 2.45
CA LYS A 55 -26.05 -28.78 2.48
C LYS A 55 -26.70 -28.33 1.16
N ALA A 56 -26.31 -27.17 0.65
CA ALA A 56 -26.82 -26.65 -0.61
C ALA A 56 -26.49 -27.58 -1.80
N LYS A 57 -25.31 -28.21 -1.81
CA LYS A 57 -24.94 -29.22 -2.83
C LYS A 57 -25.86 -30.44 -2.79
N ARG A 58 -26.19 -30.96 -1.61
CA ARG A 58 -27.14 -32.08 -1.46
C ARG A 58 -28.54 -31.70 -1.96
N ILE A 59 -29.03 -30.51 -1.57
CA ILE A 59 -30.32 -30.00 -2.05
C ILE A 59 -30.31 -29.82 -3.57
N LEU A 60 -29.22 -29.31 -4.14
CA LEU A 60 -29.09 -29.14 -5.59
C LEU A 60 -29.10 -30.48 -6.33
N GLU A 61 -28.41 -31.49 -5.79
CA GLU A 61 -28.39 -32.87 -6.31
C GLU A 61 -29.80 -33.48 -6.27
N GLU A 62 -30.51 -33.36 -5.14
CA GLU A 62 -31.89 -33.84 -4.98
C GLU A 62 -32.87 -33.16 -5.96
N ARG A 63 -32.65 -31.87 -6.28
CA ARG A 63 -33.43 -31.17 -7.30
C ARG A 63 -33.21 -31.73 -8.71
N ASN A 64 -32.10 -32.44 -8.94
CA ASN A 64 -31.75 -33.12 -10.20
C ASN A 64 -32.05 -32.29 -11.47
N LEU A 65 -31.62 -31.02 -11.45
CA LEU A 65 -31.92 -30.05 -12.52
C LEU A 65 -31.13 -30.30 -13.81
N GLY A 66 -30.16 -31.23 -13.78
CA GLY A 66 -29.21 -31.45 -14.85
C GLY A 66 -28.37 -30.20 -15.20
N HIS A 67 -27.80 -30.23 -16.40
CA HIS A 67 -27.02 -29.11 -16.97
C HIS A 67 -27.87 -28.16 -17.83
N GLU A 68 -29.18 -28.41 -17.94
CA GLU A 68 -30.05 -27.53 -18.69
C GLU A 68 -30.19 -26.17 -18.01
N VAL A 69 -30.29 -25.18 -18.87
CA VAL A 69 -30.26 -23.76 -18.53
C VAL A 69 -31.67 -23.36 -18.09
N SER A 70 -32.20 -23.80 -16.94
CA SER A 70 -33.60 -23.54 -16.56
C SER A 70 -33.79 -22.64 -15.33
N GLN A 71 -34.73 -21.69 -15.41
CA GLN A 71 -35.23 -20.89 -14.28
C GLN A 71 -36.16 -21.73 -13.38
N LEU A 72 -36.04 -21.54 -12.06
CA LEU A 72 -36.96 -22.09 -11.06
C LEU A 72 -38.17 -21.13 -10.92
N SER A 73 -39.37 -21.62 -11.24
CA SER A 73 -40.63 -20.97 -10.81
C SER A 73 -41.17 -21.72 -9.60
N TRP A 74 -41.16 -21.10 -8.43
CA TRP A 74 -41.79 -21.64 -7.22
C TRP A 74 -43.28 -21.28 -7.17
N GLY A 75 -44.13 -22.23 -7.57
CA GLY A 75 -45.59 -22.22 -7.34
C GLY A 75 -46.00 -23.52 -6.66
N LYS A 76 -46.80 -23.44 -5.59
CA LYS A 76 -47.25 -24.60 -4.79
C LYS A 76 -48.04 -25.59 -5.64
N GLY A 77 -47.51 -26.80 -5.81
CA GLY A 77 -48.25 -27.97 -6.30
C GLY A 77 -47.63 -28.62 -7.53
N ARG A 78 -47.26 -29.91 -7.38
CA ARG A 78 -46.83 -30.86 -8.44
C ARG A 78 -45.73 -30.36 -9.39
N VAL A 79 -44.52 -30.87 -9.16
CA VAL A 79 -43.40 -30.83 -10.11
C VAL A 79 -43.86 -31.41 -11.45
N THR A 80 -44.11 -30.54 -12.42
CA THR A 80 -44.22 -30.91 -13.83
C THR A 80 -42.95 -30.43 -14.50
N VAL A 81 -42.09 -31.37 -14.87
CA VAL A 81 -40.88 -31.13 -15.67
C VAL A 81 -41.33 -30.77 -17.09
N ASN A 82 -41.84 -29.55 -17.31
CA ASN A 82 -42.22 -29.06 -18.66
C ASN A 82 -42.26 -27.53 -18.82
N ASN A 83 -41.66 -26.74 -17.90
CA ASN A 83 -41.49 -25.29 -18.08
C ASN A 83 -40.02 -24.86 -17.88
N VAL A 84 -39.16 -25.37 -18.76
CA VAL A 84 -37.71 -25.13 -18.76
C VAL A 84 -37.42 -23.83 -19.53
N GLN A 85 -37.28 -22.69 -18.81
CA GLN A 85 -36.91 -21.39 -19.42
C GLN A 85 -35.40 -21.13 -19.34
N TYR A 86 -34.74 -20.88 -20.49
CA TYR A 86 -33.32 -20.52 -20.62
C TYR A 86 -32.88 -19.53 -19.51
N LEU A 87 -31.78 -19.79 -18.77
CA LEU A 87 -31.17 -18.75 -17.92
C LEU A 87 -30.91 -17.55 -18.83
N PRO A 88 -31.48 -16.38 -18.51
CA PRO A 88 -31.22 -15.18 -19.28
C PRO A 88 -29.71 -14.97 -19.38
N THR A 89 -29.22 -14.41 -20.47
CA THR A 89 -27.83 -13.96 -20.62
C THR A 89 -27.31 -13.20 -19.38
N THR A 90 -28.19 -12.52 -18.65
CA THR A 90 -27.89 -11.78 -17.43
C THR A 90 -27.75 -12.62 -16.15
N GLY A 91 -28.02 -13.94 -16.18
CA GLY A 91 -27.87 -14.87 -15.05
C GLY A 91 -29.17 -15.32 -14.39
N LEU A 92 -29.02 -16.05 -13.26
CA LEU A 92 -30.13 -16.59 -12.47
C LEU A 92 -30.84 -15.47 -11.68
N GLN A 93 -32.08 -15.16 -12.04
CA GLN A 93 -32.79 -13.98 -11.54
C GLN A 93 -33.03 -14.01 -10.03
N SER A 94 -33.42 -15.15 -9.45
CA SER A 94 -33.61 -15.29 -7.99
C SER A 94 -32.32 -15.08 -7.19
N PHE A 95 -31.18 -15.57 -7.70
CA PHE A 95 -29.86 -15.30 -7.14
C PHE A 95 -29.52 -13.81 -7.19
N ILE A 96 -29.74 -13.16 -8.34
CA ILE A 96 -29.46 -11.74 -8.54
C ILE A 96 -30.30 -10.87 -7.60
N GLU A 97 -31.57 -11.21 -7.41
CA GLU A 97 -32.47 -10.51 -6.49
C GLU A 97 -32.02 -10.68 -5.03
N GLY A 98 -31.67 -11.90 -4.61
CA GLY A 98 -31.09 -12.15 -3.28
C GLY A 98 -29.80 -11.39 -3.04
N ALA A 99 -28.89 -11.38 -4.03
CA ALA A 99 -27.64 -10.62 -4.00
C ALA A 99 -27.87 -9.10 -3.90
N THR A 100 -28.85 -8.59 -4.64
CA THR A 100 -29.23 -7.17 -4.61
C THR A 100 -29.78 -6.78 -3.24
N ARG A 101 -30.65 -7.61 -2.63
CA ARG A 101 -31.16 -7.36 -1.27
C ARG A 101 -30.07 -7.46 -0.21
N LEU A 102 -29.14 -8.40 -0.33
CA LEU A 102 -27.98 -8.51 0.55
C LEU A 102 -27.13 -7.24 0.55
N LEU A 103 -26.89 -6.65 -0.63
CA LEU A 103 -26.05 -5.45 -0.73
C LEU A 103 -26.78 -4.18 -0.32
N PHE A 104 -28.00 -3.96 -0.81
CA PHE A 104 -28.71 -2.69 -0.63
C PHE A 104 -29.68 -2.67 0.55
N GLY A 105 -29.94 -3.83 1.17
CA GLY A 105 -30.93 -4.02 2.23
C GLY A 105 -32.29 -4.46 1.68
N GLU A 106 -33.03 -5.25 2.46
CA GLU A 106 -34.36 -5.78 2.10
C GLU A 106 -35.37 -4.64 1.82
N ASP A 107 -35.36 -3.58 2.64
CA ASP A 107 -36.30 -2.45 2.54
C ASP A 107 -35.81 -1.30 1.63
N SER A 108 -34.85 -1.57 0.74
CA SER A 108 -34.26 -0.53 -0.10
C SER A 108 -35.28 0.10 -1.05
N ALA A 109 -35.48 1.42 -0.95
CA ALA A 109 -36.33 2.18 -1.86
C ALA A 109 -35.88 2.03 -3.33
N LEU A 110 -34.58 1.92 -3.58
CA LEU A 110 -34.02 1.71 -4.92
C LEU A 110 -34.49 0.39 -5.55
N ILE A 111 -34.64 -0.66 -4.73
CA ILE A 111 -35.16 -1.95 -5.19
C ILE A 111 -36.66 -1.82 -5.50
N GLN A 112 -37.43 -1.23 -4.59
CA GLN A 112 -38.87 -1.03 -4.78
C GLN A 112 -39.19 -0.19 -6.03
N GLN A 113 -38.36 0.82 -6.30
CA GLN A 113 -38.46 1.70 -7.47
C GLN A 113 -37.80 1.13 -8.73
N LYS A 114 -37.26 -0.09 -8.69
CA LYS A 114 -36.57 -0.77 -9.82
C LYS A 114 -35.41 0.05 -10.40
N GLN A 115 -34.73 0.81 -9.56
CA GLN A 115 -33.64 1.71 -9.93
C GLN A 115 -32.25 1.05 -9.92
N ILE A 116 -32.17 -0.27 -9.73
CA ILE A 116 -30.90 -1.01 -9.72
C ILE A 116 -30.87 -1.99 -10.88
N ALA A 117 -29.93 -1.80 -11.79
CA ALA A 117 -29.63 -2.76 -12.85
C ALA A 117 -28.60 -3.77 -12.33
N SER A 118 -29.04 -5.01 -12.10
CA SER A 118 -28.19 -6.10 -11.61
C SER A 118 -28.04 -7.22 -12.64
N VAL A 119 -26.82 -7.71 -12.83
CA VAL A 119 -26.50 -8.86 -13.70
C VAL A 119 -25.46 -9.76 -13.02
N GLN A 120 -25.62 -11.08 -13.16
CA GLN A 120 -24.64 -12.05 -12.68
C GLN A 120 -23.36 -11.99 -13.51
N THR A 121 -22.22 -12.16 -12.88
CA THR A 121 -20.89 -12.09 -13.49
C THR A 121 -20.02 -13.29 -13.12
N VAL A 122 -18.91 -13.47 -13.85
CA VAL A 122 -17.88 -14.48 -13.56
C VAL A 122 -17.00 -14.02 -12.40
N GLY A 123 -17.56 -14.11 -11.19
CA GLY A 123 -16.97 -13.61 -9.95
C GLY A 123 -16.88 -12.08 -9.91
N GLY A 124 -16.22 -11.57 -8.86
CA GLY A 124 -15.94 -10.14 -8.72
C GLY A 124 -15.03 -9.59 -9.82
N THR A 125 -14.05 -10.38 -10.28
CA THR A 125 -13.19 -10.01 -11.42
C THR A 125 -14.00 -9.74 -12.69
N GLY A 126 -14.99 -10.60 -12.99
CA GLY A 126 -15.91 -10.39 -14.09
C GLY A 126 -16.78 -9.15 -13.91
N ALA A 127 -17.22 -8.84 -12.67
CA ALA A 127 -17.96 -7.62 -12.37
C ALA A 127 -17.11 -6.36 -12.60
N VAL A 128 -15.85 -6.36 -12.14
CA VAL A 128 -14.92 -5.24 -12.36
C VAL A 128 -14.67 -5.02 -13.86
N ARG A 129 -14.39 -6.11 -14.59
CA ARG A 129 -14.16 -6.06 -16.05
C ARG A 129 -15.38 -5.51 -16.81
N LEU A 130 -16.56 -6.07 -16.52
CA LEU A 130 -17.81 -5.68 -17.17
C LEU A 130 -18.21 -4.25 -16.82
N GLY A 131 -18.07 -3.85 -15.56
CA GLY A 131 -18.33 -2.49 -15.09
C GLY A 131 -17.41 -1.48 -15.77
N ALA A 132 -16.11 -1.77 -15.87
CA ALA A 132 -15.17 -0.91 -16.57
C ALA A 132 -15.49 -0.83 -18.08
N ALA A 133 -15.83 -1.95 -18.73
CA ALA A 133 -16.25 -1.94 -20.14
C ALA A 133 -17.51 -1.09 -20.37
N PHE A 134 -18.49 -1.24 -19.48
CA PHE A 134 -19.74 -0.51 -19.51
C PHE A 134 -19.52 0.99 -19.35
N LEU A 135 -18.72 1.41 -18.36
CA LEU A 135 -18.41 2.82 -18.14
C LEU A 135 -17.63 3.40 -19.31
N ASN A 136 -16.61 2.70 -19.82
CA ASN A 136 -15.82 3.21 -20.95
C ASN A 136 -16.71 3.54 -22.16
N ARG A 137 -17.74 2.72 -22.41
CA ARG A 137 -18.67 2.89 -23.52
C ARG A 137 -19.76 3.93 -23.27
N ASN A 138 -20.23 4.10 -22.04
CA ASN A 138 -21.49 4.79 -21.76
C ASN A 138 -21.40 5.98 -20.80
N ILE A 139 -20.30 6.14 -20.05
CA ILE A 139 -20.19 7.29 -19.15
C ILE A 139 -20.06 8.58 -19.99
N PRO A 140 -20.77 9.66 -19.64
CA PRO A 140 -20.57 10.95 -20.28
C PRO A 140 -19.10 11.36 -20.19
N THR A 141 -18.50 11.72 -21.32
CA THR A 141 -17.08 12.07 -21.40
C THR A 141 -16.94 13.59 -21.61
N HIS A 142 -15.83 14.16 -21.15
CA HIS A 142 -15.43 15.53 -21.52
C HIS A 142 -14.91 15.65 -22.96
N SER A 143 -14.99 14.57 -23.73
CA SER A 143 -14.49 14.53 -25.10
C SER A 143 -15.35 15.42 -26.01
N PRO A 144 -14.74 16.28 -26.84
CA PRO A 144 -15.49 17.19 -27.72
C PRO A 144 -16.21 16.46 -28.87
N SER A 145 -16.02 15.14 -29.02
CA SER A 145 -16.67 14.36 -30.06
C SER A 145 -16.97 12.93 -29.60
N PRO A 146 -18.17 12.37 -29.91
CA PRO A 146 -18.49 10.97 -29.65
C PRO A 146 -17.68 9.97 -30.49
N ARG A 147 -16.83 10.44 -31.43
CA ARG A 147 -15.90 9.59 -32.20
C ARG A 147 -14.51 9.48 -31.55
N LEU A 148 -14.21 10.32 -30.56
CA LEU A 148 -12.93 10.30 -29.87
C LEU A 148 -13.00 9.34 -28.67
N PRO A 149 -11.85 8.79 -28.22
CA PRO A 149 -11.79 7.90 -27.08
C PRO A 149 -12.35 8.56 -25.82
N ASN A 150 -12.83 7.74 -24.89
CA ASN A 150 -13.23 8.21 -23.57
C ASN A 150 -12.02 8.79 -22.83
N THR A 151 -12.13 10.03 -22.37
CA THR A 151 -11.06 10.75 -21.66
C THR A 151 -11.31 10.85 -20.16
N THR A 152 -12.35 10.21 -19.63
CA THR A 152 -12.68 10.24 -18.20
C THR A 152 -11.56 9.58 -17.40
N LYS A 153 -11.06 10.30 -16.39
CA LYS A 153 -9.96 9.84 -15.53
C LYS A 153 -10.47 8.87 -14.47
N VAL A 154 -9.67 7.85 -14.20
CA VAL A 154 -9.92 6.84 -13.16
C VAL A 154 -8.87 6.97 -12.08
N TYR A 155 -9.28 6.95 -10.81
CA TYR A 155 -8.39 7.09 -9.65
C TYR A 155 -8.45 5.85 -8.75
N LEU A 156 -7.28 5.39 -8.30
CA LEU A 156 -7.12 4.22 -7.44
C LEU A 156 -6.14 4.50 -6.29
N GLY A 157 -6.57 4.22 -5.05
CA GLY A 157 -5.67 4.25 -3.89
C GLY A 157 -4.73 3.04 -3.90
N VAL A 158 -3.42 3.25 -3.83
CA VAL A 158 -2.39 2.20 -3.81
C VAL A 158 -1.65 2.13 -2.47
N PRO A 159 -1.18 0.94 -2.03
CA PRO A 159 -1.26 -0.36 -2.72
C PRO A 159 -2.69 -0.88 -2.81
N ALA A 160 -3.03 -1.63 -3.85
CA ALA A 160 -4.37 -2.19 -4.08
C ALA A 160 -4.29 -3.63 -4.60
N TRP A 161 -5.44 -4.27 -4.84
CA TRP A 161 -5.47 -5.52 -5.59
C TRP A 161 -4.82 -5.30 -6.97
N PRO A 162 -3.73 -6.00 -7.31
CA PRO A 162 -2.89 -5.67 -8.47
C PRO A 162 -3.59 -5.78 -9.82
N ASN A 163 -4.77 -6.40 -9.88
CA ASN A 163 -5.49 -6.60 -11.12
C ASN A 163 -6.37 -5.40 -11.53
N TYR A 164 -6.59 -4.38 -10.68
CA TYR A 164 -7.39 -3.21 -11.08
C TYR A 164 -6.79 -2.51 -12.29
N ILE A 165 -5.50 -2.15 -12.25
CA ILE A 165 -4.86 -1.39 -13.33
C ILE A 165 -4.89 -2.17 -14.66
N PRO A 166 -4.47 -3.44 -14.73
CA PRO A 166 -4.60 -4.23 -15.95
C PRO A 166 -6.03 -4.34 -16.49
N LEU A 167 -7.03 -4.56 -15.60
CA LEU A 167 -8.43 -4.68 -16.02
C LEU A 167 -8.99 -3.38 -16.60
N PHE A 168 -8.69 -2.24 -15.98
CA PHE A 168 -9.13 -0.93 -16.46
C PHE A 168 -8.41 -0.52 -17.74
N LYS A 169 -7.10 -0.79 -17.85
CA LYS A 169 -6.35 -0.60 -19.11
C LYS A 169 -6.90 -1.44 -20.25
N HIS A 170 -7.19 -2.72 -19.98
CA HIS A 170 -7.85 -3.59 -20.96
C HIS A 170 -9.25 -3.09 -21.34
N ALA A 171 -9.95 -2.40 -20.43
CA ALA A 171 -11.23 -1.76 -20.72
C ALA A 171 -11.10 -0.45 -21.52
N GLY A 172 -9.90 0.11 -21.68
CA GLY A 172 -9.61 1.34 -22.41
C GLY A 172 -9.41 2.58 -21.53
N PHE A 173 -9.23 2.42 -20.22
CA PHE A 173 -8.95 3.53 -19.29
C PHE A 173 -7.47 3.63 -18.91
N GLU A 174 -7.01 4.85 -18.68
CA GLU A 174 -5.81 5.10 -17.88
C GLU A 174 -6.18 5.32 -16.40
N VAL A 175 -5.32 4.83 -15.51
CA VAL A 175 -5.55 4.86 -14.06
C VAL A 175 -4.49 5.73 -13.38
N GLU A 176 -4.94 6.80 -12.76
CA GLU A 176 -4.17 7.64 -11.85
C GLU A 176 -4.20 7.02 -10.45
N THR A 177 -3.13 7.23 -9.68
CA THR A 177 -3.00 6.62 -8.34
C THR A 177 -2.76 7.66 -7.25
N PHE A 178 -3.28 7.38 -6.05
CA PHE A 178 -2.98 8.12 -4.83
C PHE A 178 -2.62 7.16 -3.69
N GLU A 179 -2.04 7.67 -2.61
CA GLU A 179 -1.64 6.82 -1.48
C GLU A 179 -2.84 6.40 -0.63
N HIS A 180 -3.11 5.09 -0.51
CA HIS A 180 -4.16 4.55 0.38
C HIS A 180 -3.66 4.36 1.80
N LEU A 181 -2.35 4.14 1.99
CA LEU A 181 -1.75 4.01 3.32
C LEU A 181 -0.98 5.27 3.67
N THR A 182 -1.07 5.70 4.93
CA THR A 182 -0.17 6.72 5.43
C THR A 182 1.24 6.12 5.60
N GLY A 183 2.27 6.96 5.66
CA GLY A 183 3.61 6.53 6.10
C GLY A 183 3.67 6.00 7.54
N ARG A 184 2.57 6.10 8.30
CA ARG A 184 2.42 5.52 9.64
C ARG A 184 1.75 4.14 9.53
N PRO A 185 2.23 3.12 10.27
CA PRO A 185 1.57 1.83 10.32
C PRO A 185 0.12 1.96 10.80
N GLY A 186 -0.81 1.30 10.10
CA GLY A 186 -2.16 1.08 10.62
C GLY A 186 -3.21 2.13 10.31
N SER A 187 -3.02 3.01 9.32
CA SER A 187 -4.03 4.02 9.00
C SER A 187 -4.22 4.22 7.50
N ALA A 188 -5.47 4.15 7.06
CA ALA A 188 -5.90 4.55 5.73
C ALA A 188 -5.75 6.07 5.56
N ASN A 189 -5.18 6.50 4.44
CA ASN A 189 -4.84 7.89 4.12
C ASN A 189 -6.01 8.59 3.43
N VAL A 190 -7.02 8.94 4.21
CA VAL A 190 -8.21 9.65 3.71
C VAL A 190 -7.85 11.02 3.13
N GLU A 191 -6.81 11.67 3.66
CA GLU A 191 -6.36 12.99 3.22
C GLU A 191 -5.84 12.95 1.78
N ALA A 192 -5.07 11.92 1.42
CA ALA A 192 -4.65 11.72 0.03
C ALA A 192 -5.82 11.43 -0.90
N ALA A 193 -6.81 10.65 -0.45
CA ALA A 193 -8.03 10.40 -1.20
C ALA A 193 -8.84 11.69 -1.44
N LEU A 194 -9.08 12.48 -0.39
CA LEU A 194 -9.76 13.78 -0.45
C LEU A 194 -9.02 14.79 -1.34
N SER A 195 -7.69 14.85 -1.21
CA SER A 195 -6.86 15.69 -2.08
C SER A 195 -7.00 15.28 -3.55
N SER A 196 -7.04 13.98 -3.83
CA SER A 196 -7.20 13.46 -5.19
C SER A 196 -8.59 13.77 -5.75
N VAL A 197 -9.64 13.62 -4.95
CA VAL A 197 -11.01 14.02 -5.28
C VAL A 197 -11.08 15.52 -5.61
N SER A 198 -10.46 16.37 -4.80
CA SER A 198 -10.46 17.82 -5.02
C SER A 198 -9.74 18.21 -6.33
N GLN A 199 -8.60 17.57 -6.62
CA GLN A 199 -7.77 17.88 -7.80
C GLN A 199 -8.28 17.22 -9.09
N ALA A 200 -9.04 16.13 -8.98
CA ALA A 200 -9.56 15.43 -10.15
C ALA A 200 -10.51 16.31 -10.99
N PRO A 201 -10.51 16.15 -12.32
CA PRO A 201 -11.54 16.75 -13.17
C PRO A 201 -12.93 16.28 -12.72
N ALA A 202 -13.91 17.18 -12.68
CA ALA A 202 -15.30 16.84 -12.33
C ALA A 202 -15.79 15.65 -13.17
N GLY A 203 -16.62 14.77 -12.61
CA GLY A 203 -17.08 13.56 -13.35
C GLY A 203 -16.06 12.42 -13.50
N SER A 204 -14.86 12.52 -12.89
CA SER A 204 -13.91 11.40 -12.79
C SER A 204 -14.47 10.18 -12.04
N ILE A 205 -13.86 9.01 -12.25
CA ILE A 205 -14.23 7.74 -11.62
C ILE A 205 -13.26 7.42 -10.47
N PHE A 206 -13.78 7.05 -9.30
CA PHE A 206 -12.98 6.60 -8.16
C PHE A 206 -13.25 5.12 -7.85
N ILE A 207 -12.20 4.29 -7.89
CA ILE A 207 -12.27 2.88 -7.49
C ILE A 207 -12.06 2.79 -5.98
N LEU A 208 -13.07 2.30 -5.27
CA LEU A 208 -13.06 2.21 -3.81
C LEU A 208 -13.38 0.78 -3.36
N GLN A 209 -12.50 0.20 -2.54
CA GLN A 209 -12.78 -1.07 -1.87
C GLN A 209 -13.61 -0.79 -0.62
N VAL A 210 -14.76 -1.46 -0.49
CA VAL A 210 -15.76 -1.10 0.53
C VAL A 210 -15.31 -1.47 1.95
N CYS A 211 -14.78 -2.68 2.10
CA CYS A 211 -14.28 -3.22 3.37
C CYS A 211 -13.19 -4.27 3.11
N CYS A 212 -12.44 -4.62 4.16
CA CYS A 212 -11.34 -5.57 4.12
C CYS A 212 -10.33 -5.25 3.02
N HIS A 213 -9.89 -3.99 2.92
CA HIS A 213 -9.08 -3.49 1.81
C HIS A 213 -7.92 -4.44 1.45
N ASN A 214 -7.85 -4.91 0.21
CA ASN A 214 -6.77 -5.75 -0.29
C ASN A 214 -5.69 -4.86 -0.93
N PRO A 215 -4.44 -4.87 -0.44
CA PRO A 215 -3.82 -5.89 0.40
C PRO A 215 -3.68 -5.55 1.90
N THR A 216 -4.20 -4.41 2.35
CA THR A 216 -3.74 -3.79 3.61
C THR A 216 -4.54 -4.17 4.85
N GLY A 217 -5.79 -4.58 4.69
CA GLY A 217 -6.77 -4.72 5.76
C GLY A 217 -7.21 -3.38 6.38
N GLN A 218 -6.71 -2.24 5.88
CA GLN A 218 -7.00 -0.90 6.42
C GLN A 218 -8.17 -0.27 5.70
N ASP A 219 -9.29 -0.17 6.40
CA ASP A 219 -10.54 0.40 5.91
C ASP A 219 -10.72 1.83 6.40
N TYR A 220 -11.47 2.65 5.63
CA TYR A 220 -11.91 3.95 6.11
C TYR A 220 -12.95 3.78 7.23
N SER A 221 -12.85 4.62 8.25
CA SER A 221 -13.90 4.76 9.26
C SER A 221 -15.18 5.37 8.66
N ARG A 222 -16.31 5.25 9.35
CA ARG A 222 -17.58 5.87 8.91
C ARG A 222 -17.44 7.38 8.67
N ALA A 223 -16.82 8.11 9.59
CA ALA A 223 -16.61 9.56 9.43
C ALA A 223 -15.77 9.90 8.19
N GLN A 224 -14.76 9.08 7.86
CA GLN A 224 -13.96 9.25 6.65
C GLN A 224 -14.76 8.93 5.38
N TRP A 225 -15.61 7.90 5.41
CA TRP A 225 -16.54 7.62 4.32
C TRP A 225 -17.53 8.77 4.08
N GLU A 226 -18.04 9.41 5.13
CA GLU A 226 -18.91 10.57 5.03
C GLU A 226 -18.20 11.75 4.35
N GLN A 227 -16.98 12.07 4.80
CA GLN A 227 -16.16 13.12 4.18
C GLN A 227 -15.89 12.84 2.69
N LEU A 228 -15.56 11.59 2.35
CA LEU A 228 -15.33 11.19 0.97
C LEU A 228 -16.60 11.32 0.12
N ALA A 229 -17.75 10.90 0.65
CA ALA A 229 -19.02 11.01 -0.06
C ALA A 229 -19.37 12.46 -0.37
N GLU A 230 -19.20 13.36 0.60
CA GLU A 230 -19.45 14.80 0.43
C GLU A 230 -18.54 15.39 -0.65
N ALA A 231 -17.24 15.10 -0.60
CA ALA A 231 -16.27 15.60 -1.58
C ALA A 231 -16.54 15.06 -3.00
N ILE A 232 -16.85 13.75 -3.12
CA ILE A 232 -17.19 13.09 -4.38
C ILE A 232 -18.48 13.68 -4.97
N GLN A 233 -19.50 13.87 -4.13
CA GLN A 233 -20.77 14.46 -4.54
C GLN A 233 -20.58 15.89 -5.04
N ALA A 234 -19.82 16.72 -4.33
CA ALA A 234 -19.57 18.12 -4.69
C ALA A 234 -18.92 18.27 -6.08
N LYS A 235 -18.12 17.29 -6.50
CA LYS A 235 -17.42 17.27 -7.81
C LYS A 235 -18.16 16.45 -8.87
N GLY A 236 -19.31 15.88 -8.53
CA GLY A 236 -20.11 15.01 -9.41
C GLY A 236 -19.33 13.80 -9.91
N HIS A 237 -18.43 13.23 -9.09
CA HIS A 237 -17.66 12.06 -9.46
C HIS A 237 -18.50 10.79 -9.42
N PHE A 238 -18.09 9.81 -10.23
CA PHE A 238 -18.69 8.48 -10.27
C PHE A 238 -17.92 7.52 -9.36
N VAL A 239 -18.62 6.69 -8.59
CA VAL A 239 -17.99 5.73 -7.67
C VAL A 239 -18.08 4.30 -8.18
N PHE A 240 -16.92 3.66 -8.27
CA PHE A 240 -16.76 2.26 -8.64
C PHE A 240 -16.42 1.45 -7.40
N PHE A 241 -17.44 0.86 -6.76
CA PHE A 241 -17.22 0.04 -5.57
C PHE A 241 -16.82 -1.39 -5.92
N ASP A 242 -15.86 -1.94 -5.17
CA ASP A 242 -15.58 -3.37 -5.11
C ASP A 242 -15.85 -3.89 -3.69
N ILE A 243 -16.73 -4.89 -3.59
CA ILE A 243 -17.17 -5.50 -2.34
C ILE A 243 -17.01 -7.03 -2.40
N ALA A 244 -15.76 -7.47 -2.24
CA ALA A 244 -15.41 -8.89 -2.31
C ALA A 244 -15.44 -9.64 -0.96
N TYR A 245 -15.62 -8.92 0.15
CA TYR A 245 -15.42 -9.41 1.52
C TYR A 245 -16.57 -9.08 2.48
N GLN A 246 -17.78 -8.82 1.98
CA GLN A 246 -18.94 -8.53 2.82
C GLN A 246 -19.13 -9.63 3.89
N GLY A 247 -19.17 -9.24 5.16
CA GLY A 247 -19.26 -10.13 6.32
C GLY A 247 -17.92 -10.53 6.95
N PHE A 248 -16.78 -10.14 6.38
CA PHE A 248 -15.44 -10.47 6.90
C PHE A 248 -14.75 -9.28 7.60
N ALA A 249 -15.43 -8.14 7.78
CA ALA A 249 -14.96 -7.04 8.64
C ALA A 249 -15.83 -6.89 9.90
N ALA A 250 -16.92 -6.12 9.83
CA ALA A 250 -17.80 -5.80 10.95
C ALA A 250 -19.15 -6.53 10.88
N GLY A 251 -19.42 -7.24 9.79
CA GLY A 251 -20.64 -8.04 9.58
C GLY A 251 -21.34 -7.66 8.28
N MET A 252 -22.32 -8.47 7.85
CA MET A 252 -22.93 -8.34 6.52
C MET A 252 -23.56 -6.97 6.25
N GLU A 253 -24.24 -6.39 7.24
CA GLU A 253 -24.93 -5.10 7.11
C GLU A 253 -23.95 -3.93 7.19
N GLU A 254 -23.06 -3.97 8.17
CA GLU A 254 -22.05 -2.95 8.41
C GLU A 254 -21.07 -2.82 7.25
N ASP A 255 -20.65 -3.95 6.69
CA ASP A 255 -19.73 -3.99 5.55
C ASP A 255 -20.37 -3.46 4.26
N ALA A 256 -21.70 -3.40 4.16
CA ALA A 256 -22.41 -2.84 3.02
C ALA A 256 -22.81 -1.37 3.22
N TRP A 257 -22.63 -0.83 4.43
CA TRP A 257 -23.06 0.52 4.79
C TRP A 257 -22.49 1.62 3.86
N PRO A 258 -21.20 1.63 3.47
CA PRO A 258 -20.68 2.68 2.59
C PRO A 258 -21.40 2.73 1.24
N VAL A 259 -21.72 1.58 0.64
CA VAL A 259 -22.47 1.51 -0.63
C VAL A 259 -23.86 2.12 -0.46
N ARG A 260 -24.56 1.76 0.62
CA ARG A 260 -25.91 2.26 0.93
C ARG A 260 -25.91 3.76 1.22
N TYR A 261 -24.89 4.24 1.94
CA TYR A 261 -24.73 5.65 2.26
C TYR A 261 -24.49 6.50 1.01
N PHE A 262 -23.59 6.08 0.12
CA PHE A 262 -23.35 6.78 -1.14
C PHE A 262 -24.60 6.78 -2.03
N ALA A 263 -25.33 5.65 -2.09
CA ALA A 263 -26.58 5.57 -2.82
C ALA A 263 -27.65 6.51 -2.25
N SER A 264 -27.78 6.63 -0.93
CA SER A 264 -28.76 7.52 -0.28
C SER A 264 -28.45 9.00 -0.49
N LYS A 265 -27.17 9.36 -0.69
CA LYS A 265 -26.74 10.70 -1.12
C LYS A 265 -27.00 10.98 -2.60
N GLY A 266 -27.50 9.99 -3.35
CA GLY A 266 -27.77 10.13 -4.78
C GLY A 266 -26.49 10.21 -5.63
N ILE A 267 -25.35 9.76 -5.11
CA ILE A 267 -24.08 9.69 -5.85
C ILE A 267 -24.20 8.60 -6.92
N ASP A 268 -23.74 8.91 -8.14
CA ASP A 268 -23.75 7.94 -9.24
C ASP A 268 -22.70 6.86 -8.98
N LEU A 269 -23.14 5.60 -8.92
CA LEU A 269 -22.28 4.49 -8.53
C LEU A 269 -22.64 3.17 -9.18
N LEU A 270 -21.65 2.28 -9.20
CA LEU A 270 -21.82 0.85 -9.39
C LEU A 270 -21.10 0.08 -8.26
N ALA A 271 -21.49 -1.18 -8.06
CA ALA A 271 -20.87 -2.08 -7.10
C ALA A 271 -20.60 -3.45 -7.71
N CYS A 272 -19.36 -3.92 -7.55
CA CYS A 272 -18.89 -5.23 -7.96
C CYS A 272 -18.88 -6.18 -6.75
N GLN A 273 -19.89 -7.05 -6.65
CA GLN A 273 -20.05 -7.98 -5.53
C GLN A 273 -19.46 -9.36 -5.87
N SER A 274 -18.73 -9.95 -4.94
CA SER A 274 -18.13 -11.29 -5.09
C SER A 274 -18.50 -12.23 -3.95
N PHE A 275 -18.98 -13.42 -4.30
CA PHE A 275 -19.35 -14.47 -3.34
C PHE A 275 -18.21 -15.47 -3.06
N SER A 276 -17.02 -15.23 -3.62
CA SER A 276 -15.90 -16.17 -3.51
C SER A 276 -15.44 -16.40 -2.08
N LYS A 277 -15.49 -15.40 -1.20
CA LYS A 277 -14.88 -15.47 0.14
C LYS A 277 -15.91 -15.85 1.18
N HIS A 278 -16.93 -15.01 1.34
CA HIS A 278 -17.92 -15.15 2.40
C HIS A 278 -18.90 -16.32 2.20
N MET A 279 -18.99 -16.90 1.00
CA MET A 279 -19.67 -18.20 0.76
C MET A 279 -18.69 -19.33 0.38
N GLY A 280 -17.38 -19.06 0.30
CA GLY A 280 -16.39 -20.05 -0.12
C GLY A 280 -16.47 -20.50 -1.58
N LEU A 281 -17.21 -19.79 -2.44
CA LEU A 281 -17.42 -20.13 -3.86
C LEU A 281 -16.28 -19.58 -4.75
N TYR A 282 -15.02 -19.87 -4.37
CA TYR A 282 -13.83 -19.32 -5.05
C TYR A 282 -13.77 -19.70 -6.52
N SER A 283 -13.78 -21.01 -6.80
CA SER A 283 -13.61 -21.56 -8.15
C SER A 283 -14.91 -21.58 -8.96
N GLU A 284 -16.07 -21.41 -8.31
CA GLU A 284 -17.37 -21.37 -8.97
C GLU A 284 -17.68 -20.03 -9.65
N ARG A 285 -16.80 -19.04 -9.42
CA ARG A 285 -16.82 -17.72 -10.08
C ARG A 285 -18.20 -17.04 -9.99
N VAL A 286 -18.71 -16.89 -8.78
CA VAL A 286 -20.02 -16.27 -8.52
C VAL A 286 -19.85 -14.81 -8.12
N GLY A 287 -20.47 -13.90 -8.88
CA GLY A 287 -20.49 -12.47 -8.63
C GLY A 287 -21.71 -11.80 -9.23
N VAL A 288 -21.94 -10.54 -8.86
CA VAL A 288 -23.00 -9.69 -9.42
C VAL A 288 -22.44 -8.28 -9.61
N LEU A 289 -22.75 -7.66 -10.74
CA LEU A 289 -22.55 -6.24 -10.97
C LEU A 289 -23.88 -5.52 -10.76
N HIS A 290 -23.88 -4.47 -9.95
CA HIS A 290 -25.02 -3.60 -9.68
C HIS A 290 -24.74 -2.19 -10.17
N VAL A 291 -25.66 -1.57 -10.92
CA VAL A 291 -25.57 -0.17 -11.32
C VAL A 291 -26.79 0.59 -10.80
N VAL A 292 -26.57 1.62 -9.99
CA VAL A 292 -27.64 2.46 -9.43
C VAL A 292 -28.03 3.53 -10.45
N CYS A 293 -29.33 3.63 -10.75
CA CYS A 293 -29.90 4.47 -11.79
C CYS A 293 -30.95 5.42 -11.22
N LYS A 294 -31.23 6.54 -11.92
CA LYS A 294 -32.22 7.54 -11.46
C LYS A 294 -33.67 7.13 -11.73
N SER A 295 -33.92 6.13 -12.59
CA SER A 295 -35.27 5.62 -12.89
C SER A 295 -35.23 4.17 -13.35
N ASP A 296 -36.40 3.52 -13.30
CA ASP A 296 -36.64 2.17 -13.81
C ASP A 296 -36.32 2.03 -15.30
N LYS A 297 -36.68 3.04 -16.11
CA LYS A 297 -36.40 3.08 -17.54
C LYS A 297 -34.89 3.11 -17.83
N ILE A 298 -34.14 3.91 -17.08
CA ILE A 298 -32.68 3.96 -17.21
C ILE A 298 -32.08 2.62 -16.78
N ALA A 299 -32.53 2.06 -15.66
CA ALA A 299 -32.06 0.75 -15.18
C ALA A 299 -32.31 -0.37 -16.21
N ALA A 300 -33.46 -0.36 -16.88
CA ALA A 300 -33.76 -1.31 -17.95
C ALA A 300 -32.78 -1.20 -19.14
N ASN A 301 -32.49 0.02 -19.59
CA ASN A 301 -31.53 0.28 -20.67
C ASN A 301 -30.10 -0.13 -20.27
N VAL A 302 -29.69 0.19 -19.05
CA VAL A 302 -28.38 -0.22 -18.51
C VAL A 302 -28.29 -1.75 -18.47
N LYS A 303 -29.31 -2.45 -17.96
CA LYS A 303 -29.35 -3.91 -17.94
C LYS A 303 -29.25 -4.53 -19.34
N ASP A 304 -29.87 -3.92 -20.35
CA ASP A 304 -29.79 -4.39 -21.74
C ASP A 304 -28.40 -4.18 -22.38
N GLN A 305 -27.74 -3.06 -22.08
CA GLN A 305 -26.35 -2.83 -22.47
C GLN A 305 -25.41 -3.85 -21.81
N LEU A 306 -25.59 -4.10 -20.50
CA LEU A 306 -24.83 -5.12 -19.77
C LEU A 306 -25.08 -6.52 -20.34
N ARG A 307 -26.33 -6.87 -20.66
CA ARG A 307 -26.69 -8.12 -21.35
C ARG A 307 -25.89 -8.26 -22.65
N SER A 308 -25.80 -7.20 -23.46
CA SER A 308 -25.08 -7.22 -24.73
C SER A 308 -23.58 -7.46 -24.53
N LEU A 309 -22.96 -6.76 -23.57
CA LEU A 309 -21.55 -6.96 -23.22
C LEU A 309 -21.29 -8.40 -22.73
N ILE A 310 -22.14 -8.95 -21.86
CA ILE A 310 -22.04 -10.34 -21.41
C ILE A 310 -22.16 -11.30 -22.60
N ARG A 311 -23.10 -11.06 -23.51
CA ARG A 311 -23.29 -11.90 -24.70
C ARG A 311 -22.03 -11.97 -25.57
N TRP A 312 -21.32 -10.85 -25.71
CA TRP A 312 -20.10 -10.76 -26.52
C TRP A 312 -18.87 -11.32 -25.82
N GLU A 313 -18.80 -11.28 -24.49
CA GLU A 313 -17.62 -11.74 -23.74
C GLU A 313 -17.71 -13.22 -23.35
N VAL A 314 -18.85 -13.66 -22.80
CA VAL A 314 -18.97 -15.00 -22.18
C VAL A 314 -20.28 -15.72 -22.53
N SER A 315 -21.12 -15.12 -23.38
CA SER A 315 -22.48 -15.58 -23.71
C SER A 315 -23.48 -15.55 -22.53
N SER A 316 -23.15 -16.18 -21.40
CA SER A 316 -23.97 -16.30 -20.19
C SER A 316 -23.11 -16.68 -18.98
N SER A 317 -23.52 -16.28 -17.78
CA SER A 317 -22.80 -16.60 -16.54
C SER A 317 -22.98 -18.06 -16.08
N PRO A 318 -21.97 -18.69 -15.41
CA PRO A 318 -22.05 -20.07 -14.92
C PRO A 318 -23.15 -20.30 -13.88
N SER A 319 -23.89 -21.40 -13.98
CA SER A 319 -25.10 -21.62 -13.18
C SER A 319 -24.88 -22.31 -11.83
N PHE A 320 -23.92 -23.24 -11.74
CA PHE A 320 -23.75 -24.13 -10.58
C PHE A 320 -23.58 -23.35 -9.26
N GLY A 321 -22.58 -22.49 -9.17
CA GLY A 321 -22.36 -21.69 -7.97
C GLY A 321 -23.52 -20.73 -7.64
N SER A 322 -24.15 -20.12 -8.65
CA SER A 322 -25.31 -19.26 -8.41
C SER A 322 -26.54 -20.02 -7.90
N ARG A 323 -26.72 -21.29 -8.31
CA ARG A 323 -27.78 -22.16 -7.77
C ARG A 323 -27.53 -22.51 -6.30
N LEU A 324 -26.28 -22.77 -5.91
CA LEU A 324 -25.92 -22.99 -4.51
C LEU A 324 -26.18 -21.73 -3.66
N ALA A 325 -25.75 -20.57 -4.16
CA ALA A 325 -25.97 -19.30 -3.48
C ALA A 325 -27.48 -18.96 -3.39
N GLU A 326 -28.26 -19.23 -4.44
CA GLU A 326 -29.72 -19.10 -4.44
C GLU A 326 -30.36 -19.97 -3.35
N ILE A 327 -30.03 -21.26 -3.29
CA ILE A 327 -30.55 -22.18 -2.27
C ILE A 327 -30.31 -21.64 -0.86
N ILE A 328 -29.10 -21.13 -0.60
CA ILE A 328 -28.72 -20.59 0.71
C ILE A 328 -29.46 -19.30 1.01
N MET A 329 -29.58 -18.38 0.06
CA MET A 329 -30.19 -17.07 0.29
C MET A 329 -31.73 -17.13 0.36
N SER A 330 -32.34 -18.05 -0.37
CA SER A 330 -33.80 -18.22 -0.43
C SER A 330 -34.37 -18.98 0.77
N ASP A 331 -33.55 -19.76 1.48
CA ASP A 331 -33.95 -20.49 2.69
C ASP A 331 -33.52 -19.73 3.96
N ALA A 332 -34.48 -19.39 4.83
CA ALA A 332 -34.21 -18.57 6.02
C ALA A 332 -33.24 -19.26 7.02
N ALA A 333 -33.31 -20.59 7.15
CA ALA A 333 -32.45 -21.33 8.07
C ALA A 333 -31.02 -21.43 7.52
N LEU A 334 -30.86 -21.72 6.22
CA LEU A 334 -29.55 -21.74 5.56
C LEU A 334 -28.92 -20.35 5.50
N SER A 335 -29.70 -19.30 5.20
CA SER A 335 -29.23 -17.92 5.19
C SER A 335 -28.70 -17.50 6.56
N LYS A 336 -29.44 -17.82 7.63
CA LYS A 336 -28.99 -17.59 9.01
C LYS A 336 -27.72 -18.37 9.34
N ALA A 337 -27.68 -19.67 9.02
CA ALA A 337 -26.51 -20.51 9.26
C ALA A 337 -25.28 -20.01 8.51
N TRP A 338 -25.44 -19.58 7.26
CA TRP A 338 -24.38 -19.04 6.43
C TRP A 338 -23.79 -17.77 7.05
N LYS A 339 -24.63 -16.81 7.46
CA LYS A 339 -24.18 -15.59 8.13
C LYS A 339 -23.42 -15.89 9.42
N LEU A 340 -23.86 -16.89 10.20
CA LEU A 340 -23.15 -17.35 11.40
C LEU A 340 -21.80 -17.98 11.08
N GLU A 341 -21.71 -18.82 10.05
CA GLU A 341 -20.43 -19.43 9.64
C GLU A 341 -19.44 -18.39 9.10
N ALA A 342 -19.92 -17.40 8.34
CA ALA A 342 -19.11 -16.28 7.89
C ALA A 342 -18.60 -15.42 9.07
N GLN A 343 -19.45 -15.16 10.06
CA GLN A 343 -19.04 -14.47 11.29
C GLN A 343 -18.01 -15.27 12.07
N ALA A 344 -18.19 -16.59 12.22
CA ALA A 344 -17.23 -17.46 12.90
C ALA A 344 -15.86 -17.47 12.20
N ALA A 345 -15.85 -17.43 10.86
CA ALA A 345 -14.63 -17.28 10.08
C ALA A 345 -13.91 -15.94 10.35
N CYS A 346 -14.68 -14.85 10.45
CA CYS A 346 -14.17 -13.53 10.84
C CYS A 346 -13.59 -13.54 12.26
N ASP A 347 -14.34 -14.04 13.23
CA ASP A 347 -13.94 -14.10 14.64
C ASP A 347 -12.65 -14.91 14.83
N ARG A 348 -12.49 -16.01 14.09
CA ARG A 348 -11.25 -16.79 14.07
C ARG A 348 -10.06 -15.95 13.59
N MET A 349 -10.20 -15.21 12.48
CA MET A 349 -9.13 -14.34 11.97
C MET A 349 -8.79 -13.22 12.97
N ILE A 350 -9.78 -12.66 13.66
CA ILE A 350 -9.57 -11.70 14.76
C ILE A 350 -8.77 -12.35 15.91
N GLY A 351 -9.12 -13.59 16.29
CA GLY A 351 -8.39 -14.36 17.29
C GLY A 351 -6.91 -14.57 16.91
N VAL A 352 -6.66 -14.96 15.66
CA VAL A 352 -5.30 -15.11 15.11
C VAL A 352 -4.53 -13.80 15.15
N ARG A 353 -5.13 -12.67 14.74
CA ARG A 353 -4.51 -11.34 14.81
C ARG A 353 -4.09 -10.99 16.23
N LYS A 354 -4.97 -11.21 17.21
CA LYS A 354 -4.67 -11.01 18.64
C LYS A 354 -3.53 -11.89 19.12
N ALA A 355 -3.50 -13.16 18.70
CA ALA A 355 -2.45 -14.10 19.09
C ALA A 355 -1.09 -13.70 18.51
N VAL A 356 -1.03 -13.38 17.21
CA VAL A 356 0.20 -12.91 16.54
C VAL A 356 0.68 -11.60 17.18
N HIS A 357 -0.22 -10.62 17.39
CA HIS A 357 0.12 -9.36 18.04
C HIS A 357 0.71 -9.59 19.44
N ARG A 358 0.02 -10.34 20.31
CA ARG A 358 0.50 -10.66 21.67
C ARG A 358 1.87 -11.34 21.64
N THR A 359 2.07 -12.32 20.76
CA THR A 359 3.36 -13.02 20.66
C THR A 359 4.46 -12.06 20.21
N LEU A 360 4.21 -11.20 19.21
CA LEU A 360 5.19 -10.23 18.74
C LEU A 360 5.51 -9.18 19.81
N THR A 361 4.51 -8.60 20.47
CA THR A 361 4.70 -7.45 21.37
C THR A 361 5.09 -7.85 22.78
N THR A 362 4.42 -8.86 23.35
CA THR A 362 4.50 -9.17 24.79
C THR A 362 5.45 -10.33 25.05
N GLU A 363 5.38 -11.39 24.23
CA GLU A 363 6.18 -12.60 24.44
C GLU A 363 7.61 -12.45 23.87
N LEU A 364 7.74 -11.87 22.67
CA LEU A 364 9.02 -11.74 21.96
C LEU A 364 9.64 -10.33 22.04
N ASN A 365 8.86 -9.30 22.40
CA ASN A 365 9.29 -7.90 22.40
C ASN A 365 9.93 -7.47 21.05
N THR A 366 9.26 -7.87 19.96
CA THR A 366 9.72 -7.65 18.59
C THR A 366 9.84 -6.16 18.27
N PRO A 367 10.97 -5.67 17.72
CA PRO A 367 11.14 -4.25 17.43
C PRO A 367 10.09 -3.68 16.47
N GLY A 368 9.58 -2.48 16.76
CA GLY A 368 8.57 -1.77 15.96
C GLY A 368 7.18 -1.73 16.62
N SER A 369 6.23 -1.03 16.02
CA SER A 369 4.81 -1.11 16.42
C SER A 369 4.08 -2.12 15.54
N TRP A 370 3.36 -3.01 16.18
CA TRP A 370 2.57 -4.07 15.54
C TRP A 370 1.06 -3.86 15.73
N ASP A 371 0.64 -2.73 16.31
CA ASP A 371 -0.75 -2.46 16.69
C ASP A 371 -1.69 -2.42 15.49
N HIS A 372 -1.17 -2.09 14.31
CA HIS A 372 -1.89 -2.14 13.04
C HIS A 372 -2.56 -3.52 12.80
N ILE A 373 -1.94 -4.63 13.20
CA ILE A 373 -2.48 -5.99 13.03
C ILE A 373 -3.88 -6.14 13.65
N LEU A 374 -4.15 -5.42 14.75
CA LEU A 374 -5.43 -5.45 15.47
C LEU A 374 -6.50 -4.55 14.84
N GLN A 375 -6.06 -3.49 14.16
CA GLN A 375 -6.92 -2.50 13.52
C GLN A 375 -7.40 -2.99 12.15
N GLU A 376 -6.55 -3.75 11.46
CA GLU A 376 -6.85 -4.36 10.17
C GLU A 376 -8.02 -5.35 10.22
N ARG A 377 -8.70 -5.49 9.08
CA ARG A 377 -9.87 -6.34 8.88
C ARG A 377 -9.70 -7.30 7.71
N GLY A 378 -10.54 -8.33 7.68
CA GLY A 378 -10.56 -9.33 6.62
C GLY A 378 -9.35 -10.25 6.58
N LEU A 379 -9.14 -10.81 5.39
CA LEU A 379 -8.16 -11.87 5.14
C LEU A 379 -6.71 -11.40 5.23
N PHE A 380 -6.42 -10.13 4.99
CA PHE A 380 -5.05 -9.68 4.78
C PHE A 380 -4.52 -8.76 5.85
N SER A 381 -3.22 -8.87 6.09
CA SER A 381 -2.43 -7.98 6.93
C SER A 381 -1.17 -7.56 6.20
N TYR A 382 -0.70 -6.33 6.40
CA TYR A 382 0.43 -5.78 5.66
C TYR A 382 1.64 -5.55 6.57
N MET A 383 2.53 -6.55 6.62
CA MET A 383 3.60 -6.63 7.62
C MET A 383 4.79 -5.68 7.36
N SER A 384 4.73 -4.81 6.32
CA SER A 384 5.75 -3.81 5.98
C SER A 384 7.20 -4.36 5.99
N LEU A 385 7.37 -5.59 5.49
CA LEU A 385 8.65 -6.28 5.41
C LEU A 385 9.37 -5.93 4.11
N SER A 386 10.70 -5.81 4.17
CA SER A 386 11.56 -5.69 2.99
C SER A 386 11.61 -6.98 2.18
N LYS A 387 12.00 -6.89 0.90
CA LYS A 387 12.17 -8.05 0.03
C LYS A 387 13.21 -9.02 0.59
N GLU A 388 14.25 -8.52 1.23
CA GLU A 388 15.31 -9.30 1.86
C GLU A 388 14.79 -10.09 3.07
N GLN A 389 13.94 -9.47 3.91
CA GLN A 389 13.29 -10.16 5.02
C GLN A 389 12.32 -11.23 4.52
N ILE A 390 11.54 -10.93 3.47
CA ILE A 390 10.63 -11.90 2.84
C ILE A 390 11.42 -13.09 2.25
N ALA A 391 12.56 -12.84 1.61
CA ALA A 391 13.44 -13.88 1.10
C ALA A 391 14.04 -14.75 2.23
N GLN A 392 14.34 -14.17 3.40
CA GLN A 392 14.76 -14.93 4.58
C GLN A 392 13.63 -15.82 5.10
N LEU A 393 12.41 -15.29 5.23
CA LEU A 393 11.24 -16.08 5.62
C LEU A 393 10.96 -17.25 4.67
N ARG A 394 11.19 -17.06 3.36
CA ARG A 394 11.04 -18.12 2.36
C ARG A 394 12.02 -19.28 2.58
N LYS A 395 13.25 -18.99 3.06
CA LYS A 395 14.21 -20.04 3.45
C LYS A 395 13.77 -20.83 4.68
N GLU A 396 12.89 -20.26 5.50
CA GLU A 396 12.23 -20.93 6.63
C GLU A 396 10.88 -21.56 6.25
N HIS A 397 10.64 -21.81 4.95
CA HIS A 397 9.39 -22.40 4.44
C HIS A 397 8.14 -21.55 4.74
N ILE A 398 8.29 -20.23 4.88
CA ILE A 398 7.17 -19.29 5.08
C ILE A 398 6.96 -18.50 3.78
N TYR A 399 5.80 -18.70 3.16
CA TYR A 399 5.44 -18.12 1.87
C TYR A 399 4.42 -17.01 2.05
N LEU A 400 4.82 -15.78 1.75
CA LEU A 400 3.98 -14.58 1.74
C LEU A 400 4.26 -13.76 0.47
N ALA A 401 3.37 -12.80 0.16
CA ALA A 401 3.54 -11.95 -1.01
C ALA A 401 4.78 -11.05 -0.89
N GLU A 402 5.44 -10.75 -2.01
CA GLU A 402 6.61 -9.87 -2.03
C GLU A 402 6.32 -8.43 -1.62
N SER A 403 5.06 -8.02 -1.60
CA SER A 403 4.62 -6.75 -1.03
C SER A 403 4.62 -6.74 0.50
N GLY A 404 4.82 -7.87 1.16
CA GLY A 404 4.64 -8.01 2.61
C GLY A 404 3.19 -8.29 3.03
N ARG A 405 2.27 -8.49 2.07
CA ARG A 405 0.90 -8.97 2.34
C ARG A 405 0.92 -10.41 2.86
N VAL A 406 0.25 -10.62 3.98
CA VAL A 406 0.03 -11.91 4.65
C VAL A 406 -1.46 -12.22 4.64
N ASN A 407 -1.84 -13.42 4.19
CA ASN A 407 -3.17 -13.98 4.42
C ASN A 407 -3.25 -14.55 5.83
N VAL A 408 -3.91 -13.81 6.73
CA VAL A 408 -4.13 -14.18 8.13
C VAL A 408 -4.87 -15.51 8.24
N ALA A 409 -5.75 -15.83 7.29
CA ALA A 409 -6.48 -17.09 7.36
C ALA A 409 -5.61 -18.33 7.19
N GLY A 410 -4.39 -18.19 6.64
CA GLY A 410 -3.40 -19.28 6.59
C GLY A 410 -2.74 -19.60 7.93
N LEU A 411 -2.97 -18.76 8.95
CA LEU A 411 -2.48 -18.97 10.30
C LEU A 411 -3.56 -19.60 11.19
N ASN A 412 -3.13 -20.42 12.14
CA ASN A 412 -3.95 -21.13 13.12
C ASN A 412 -3.13 -21.43 14.38
N GLU A 413 -3.76 -22.02 15.40
CA GLU A 413 -3.15 -22.33 16.70
C GLU A 413 -1.83 -23.12 16.62
N LYS A 414 -1.65 -23.94 15.57
CA LYS A 414 -0.47 -24.79 15.40
C LYS A 414 0.73 -24.05 14.81
N ASN A 415 0.51 -22.97 14.07
CA ASN A 415 1.58 -22.32 13.28
C ASN A 415 1.82 -20.84 13.58
N TYR A 416 0.89 -20.13 14.23
CA TYR A 416 1.03 -18.67 14.43
C TYR A 416 2.27 -18.32 15.28
N GLN A 417 2.63 -19.16 16.25
CA GLN A 417 3.81 -18.93 17.09
C GLN A 417 5.11 -19.04 16.30
N ARG A 418 5.22 -20.07 15.43
CA ARG A 418 6.37 -20.23 14.54
C ARG A 418 6.48 -19.05 13.58
N PHE A 419 5.35 -18.66 12.98
CA PHE A 419 5.27 -17.47 12.14
C PHE A 419 5.76 -16.21 12.88
N ALA A 420 5.24 -15.93 14.08
CA ALA A 420 5.64 -14.77 14.87
C ALA A 420 7.13 -14.80 15.27
N LYS A 421 7.67 -15.99 15.62
CA LYS A 421 9.11 -16.16 15.90
C LYS A 421 9.97 -15.86 14.67
N ALA A 422 9.57 -16.31 13.48
CA ALA A 422 10.28 -16.03 12.24
C ALA A 422 10.22 -14.54 11.86
N ILE A 423 9.04 -13.91 12.01
CA ILE A 423 8.88 -12.46 11.86
C ILE A 423 9.80 -11.72 12.83
N ASN A 424 9.84 -12.13 14.09
CA ASN A 424 10.77 -11.57 15.07
C ASN A 424 12.24 -11.81 14.70
N ALA A 425 12.61 -12.96 14.14
CA ALA A 425 14.00 -13.21 13.75
C ALA A 425 14.45 -12.27 12.61
N VAL A 426 13.59 -12.03 11.62
CA VAL A 426 13.90 -11.13 10.50
C VAL A 426 13.70 -9.65 10.83
N SER A 427 12.87 -9.33 11.83
CA SER A 427 12.66 -7.98 12.37
C SER A 427 13.65 -7.62 13.48
N GLY A 428 14.17 -8.64 14.15
CA GLY A 428 15.02 -8.63 15.35
C GLY A 428 16.47 -8.97 15.06
N LYS A 429 16.88 -8.99 13.78
CA LYS A 429 18.16 -8.39 13.43
C LYS A 429 17.95 -6.89 13.57
N PRO A 430 18.28 -6.26 14.72
CA PRO A 430 18.29 -4.81 14.74
C PRO A 430 19.24 -4.44 13.61
N SER A 431 18.73 -3.76 12.60
CA SER A 431 19.60 -2.79 11.98
C SER A 431 20.12 -1.94 13.14
N PRO A 432 21.44 -1.85 13.34
CA PRO A 432 22.07 -0.95 14.34
C PRO A 432 21.40 0.43 14.36
N VAL A 433 20.89 0.84 13.21
CA VAL A 433 20.05 2.01 12.95
C VAL A 433 18.90 2.14 13.92
N LYS A 434 18.06 1.11 14.13
CA LYS A 434 16.87 1.27 14.98
C LYS A 434 17.22 1.37 16.47
N LYS A 435 18.28 0.69 16.93
CA LYS A 435 18.78 0.87 18.31
C LYS A 435 19.44 2.24 18.50
N PHE A 436 20.18 2.71 17.50
CA PHE A 436 20.74 4.05 17.48
C PHE A 436 19.64 5.13 17.45
N TYR A 437 18.63 4.99 16.59
CA TYR A 437 17.48 5.90 16.50
C TYR A 437 16.63 5.91 17.76
N ALA A 438 16.35 4.75 18.37
CA ALA A 438 15.63 4.71 19.65
C ALA A 438 16.43 5.39 20.78
N CYS A 439 17.76 5.41 20.69
CA CYS A 439 18.63 6.13 21.63
C CYS A 439 18.60 7.65 21.37
N VAL A 440 18.65 8.06 20.09
CA VAL A 440 18.54 9.47 19.65
C VAL A 440 17.15 10.06 19.94
N GLN A 441 16.06 9.32 19.66
CA GLN A 441 14.69 9.79 19.90
C GLN A 441 14.31 9.80 21.39
N ARG A 442 14.86 8.88 22.21
CA ARG A 442 14.71 8.97 23.67
C ARG A 442 15.41 10.19 24.27
N GLN A 443 16.40 10.78 23.60
CA GLN A 443 16.96 12.07 23.99
C GLN A 443 16.04 13.24 23.63
N GLU A 444 15.29 13.18 22.53
CA GLU A 444 14.32 14.22 22.17
C GLU A 444 13.05 14.21 23.05
N SER A 445 12.66 13.04 23.59
CA SER A 445 11.48 12.92 24.48
C SER A 445 11.79 13.25 25.95
N ALA A 446 13.06 13.48 26.28
CA ALA A 446 13.49 13.88 27.62
C ALA A 446 13.62 15.40 27.70
N ASP A 447 12.48 16.11 27.78
CA ASP A 447 12.38 17.55 28.08
C ASP A 447 12.97 17.96 29.47
N ARG A 448 13.77 17.09 30.09
CA ARG A 448 14.55 17.35 31.31
C ARG A 448 16.06 17.23 31.15
N LEU A 449 16.59 16.72 30.04
CA LEU A 449 18.00 16.95 29.67
C LEU A 449 18.03 18.07 28.64
N LYS A 450 18.18 19.31 29.12
CA LYS A 450 18.50 20.47 28.29
C LYS A 450 19.50 20.05 27.19
N ARG A 451 19.21 20.44 25.95
CA ARG A 451 20.14 20.47 24.80
C ARG A 451 21.57 20.48 25.31
N THR A 452 22.29 19.37 25.15
CA THR A 452 23.71 19.31 25.47
C THR A 452 24.42 20.09 24.39
N PHE A 453 24.52 21.41 24.58
CA PHE A 453 25.34 22.26 23.74
C PHE A 453 26.81 21.88 23.94
N PRO A 454 27.69 22.08 22.94
CA PRO A 454 29.13 21.86 23.08
C PRO A 454 29.71 22.47 24.37
N GLY A 455 29.16 23.61 24.85
CA GLY A 455 29.59 24.30 26.07
C GLY A 455 29.20 23.64 27.41
N ASP A 456 28.27 22.69 27.46
CA ASP A 456 27.87 22.01 28.71
C ASP A 456 28.63 20.70 28.96
N VAL A 457 29.48 20.30 28.00
CA VAL A 457 30.22 19.04 28.02
C VAL A 457 31.13 18.92 29.24
N HIS A 458 31.76 20.02 29.65
CA HIS A 458 32.61 20.08 30.84
C HIS A 458 31.85 19.87 32.16
N LYS A 459 30.54 20.12 32.19
CA LYS A 459 29.70 19.89 33.38
C LYS A 459 29.18 18.46 33.43
N ILE A 460 28.92 17.86 32.28
CA ILE A 460 28.17 16.60 32.18
C ILE A 460 29.09 15.37 32.13
N LEU A 461 30.15 15.42 31.32
CA LEU A 461 31.04 14.28 31.15
C LEU A 461 31.67 13.77 32.46
N PRO A 462 32.06 14.61 33.44
CA PRO A 462 32.58 14.11 34.71
C PRO A 462 31.60 13.21 35.47
N HIS A 463 30.30 13.50 35.43
CA HIS A 463 29.27 12.74 36.14
C HIS A 463 28.98 11.37 35.51
N VAL A 464 29.32 11.16 34.24
CA VAL A 464 29.12 9.90 33.52
C VAL A 464 30.41 9.12 33.29
N ALA A 465 31.56 9.66 33.71
CA ALA A 465 32.88 9.08 33.45
C ALA A 465 33.00 7.62 33.94
N GLN A 466 32.53 7.33 35.16
CA GLN A 466 32.55 5.98 35.71
C GLN A 466 31.68 4.99 34.90
N ALA A 467 30.54 5.46 34.38
CA ALA A 467 29.64 4.63 33.58
C ALA A 467 30.17 4.36 32.16
N LEU A 468 31.04 5.23 31.65
CA LEU A 468 31.70 5.13 30.34
C LEU A 468 33.05 4.43 30.40
N ALA A 469 33.53 4.07 31.59
CA ALA A 469 34.80 3.37 31.76
C ALA A 469 34.83 2.05 30.97
N ARG A 470 35.94 1.82 30.26
CA ARG A 470 36.26 0.67 29.39
C ARG A 470 35.31 0.47 28.20
N LYS A 471 34.43 1.43 27.91
CA LYS A 471 33.52 1.39 26.76
C LYS A 471 34.05 2.22 25.60
N LEU A 472 33.66 1.85 24.38
CA LEU A 472 33.81 2.69 23.20
C LEU A 472 32.86 3.89 23.30
N VAL A 473 33.39 5.10 23.23
CA VAL A 473 32.65 6.35 23.25
C VAL A 473 32.59 6.90 21.82
N ILE A 474 31.38 6.95 21.26
CA ILE A 474 31.10 7.58 19.97
C ILE A 474 30.48 8.94 20.24
N SER A 475 31.23 10.01 19.99
CA SER A 475 30.75 11.39 20.16
C SER A 475 30.18 11.94 18.86
N MET A 476 28.97 12.49 18.93
CA MET A 476 28.33 13.20 17.81
C MET A 476 28.39 14.72 17.97
N LEU A 477 29.20 15.20 18.91
CA LEU A 477 29.27 16.61 19.25
C LEU A 477 30.16 17.36 18.25
N ALA A 478 29.56 18.33 17.58
CA ALA A 478 30.30 19.29 16.76
C ALA A 478 31.19 20.17 17.67
N GLY A 479 32.43 20.44 17.24
CA GLY A 479 33.36 21.30 17.97
C GLY A 479 34.10 20.65 19.15
N VAL A 480 33.69 19.49 19.66
CA VAL A 480 34.36 18.88 20.83
C VAL A 480 35.31 17.77 20.40
N THR A 481 36.62 17.99 20.53
CA THR A 481 37.65 17.05 20.06
C THR A 481 37.72 15.78 20.89
N THR A 482 38.26 14.71 20.30
CA THR A 482 38.55 13.46 21.03
C THR A 482 39.49 13.70 22.22
N VAL A 483 40.45 14.62 22.08
CA VAL A 483 41.36 15.04 23.16
C VAL A 483 40.60 15.69 24.30
N THR A 484 39.70 16.64 24.01
CA THR A 484 38.87 17.31 25.03
C THR A 484 38.04 16.28 25.80
N ILE A 485 37.40 15.33 25.10
CA ILE A 485 36.59 14.28 25.71
C ILE A 485 37.46 13.36 26.58
N SER A 486 38.64 12.97 26.08
CA SER A 486 39.59 12.13 26.80
C SER A 486 40.06 12.79 28.10
N THR A 487 40.41 14.08 28.04
CA THR A 487 40.84 14.87 29.20
C THR A 487 39.76 14.96 30.27
N ILE A 488 38.50 15.17 29.88
CA ILE A 488 37.39 15.28 30.84
C ILE A 488 37.02 13.92 31.46
N LEU A 489 37.07 12.84 30.66
CA LEU A 489 36.73 11.50 31.14
C LEU A 489 37.87 10.84 31.96
N GLY A 490 39.10 11.38 31.89
CA GLY A 490 40.25 10.90 32.65
C GLY A 490 40.61 9.45 32.33
N VAL A 491 41.22 9.22 31.16
CA VAL A 491 41.90 7.97 30.70
C VAL A 491 41.18 6.63 31.01
N THR A 492 39.86 6.65 31.20
CA THR A 492 39.09 5.45 31.59
C THR A 492 38.30 4.85 30.43
N ALA A 493 38.17 5.50 29.27
CA ALA A 493 37.41 4.99 28.12
C ALA A 493 38.16 3.88 27.35
N GLY A 494 37.42 2.90 26.81
CA GLY A 494 37.98 1.81 25.99
C GLY A 494 38.34 2.22 24.55
N GLY A 495 38.02 3.45 24.17
CA GLY A 495 38.28 4.08 22.88
C GLY A 495 37.34 5.28 22.68
N ILE A 496 37.81 6.36 22.05
CA ILE A 496 37.01 7.57 21.77
C ILE A 496 37.09 7.89 20.29
N ILE A 497 35.94 8.07 19.65
CA ILE A 497 35.82 8.48 18.25
C ILE A 497 34.71 9.51 18.08
N ARG A 498 34.89 10.42 17.13
CA ARG A 498 33.83 11.35 16.74
C ARG A 498 33.19 10.87 15.45
N VAL A 499 31.86 10.90 15.42
CA VAL A 499 31.10 10.66 14.20
C VAL A 499 30.01 11.70 14.06
N ILE A 500 30.04 12.44 12.96
CA ILE A 500 29.06 13.48 12.67
C ILE A 500 28.22 13.03 11.47
N PRO A 501 27.04 12.42 11.69
CA PRO A 501 26.11 12.14 10.62
C PRO A 501 25.48 13.43 10.11
N SER A 502 25.21 13.46 8.80
CA SER A 502 24.39 14.52 8.20
C SER A 502 22.90 14.35 8.54
N ILE A 503 22.10 15.40 8.30
CA ILE A 503 20.63 15.35 8.50
C ILE A 503 19.94 14.28 7.62
N GLY A 504 20.59 13.86 6.52
CA GLY A 504 20.13 12.78 5.64
C GLY A 504 20.02 11.40 6.32
N ALA A 505 20.56 11.24 7.53
CA ALA A 505 20.37 10.02 8.32
C ALA A 505 18.88 9.65 8.51
N GLN A 506 17.99 10.65 8.61
CA GLN A 506 16.55 10.47 8.81
C GLN A 506 15.87 9.67 7.69
N ILE A 507 16.49 9.62 6.52
CA ILE A 507 15.99 8.92 5.33
C ILE A 507 16.99 7.87 4.82
N ASN A 508 17.93 7.42 5.66
CA ASN A 508 19.00 6.48 5.32
C ASN A 508 19.94 6.94 4.18
N GLN A 509 20.11 8.25 4.02
CA GLN A 509 20.99 8.86 3.01
C GLN A 509 22.03 9.80 3.65
N SER A 510 22.50 9.47 4.85
CA SER A 510 23.54 10.24 5.54
C SER A 510 24.87 10.20 4.79
N CYS A 511 25.63 11.28 4.82
CA CYS A 511 27.09 11.24 4.73
C CYS A 511 27.66 11.43 6.14
N SER A 512 28.13 10.34 6.77
CA SER A 512 28.64 10.37 8.14
C SER A 512 30.15 10.53 8.16
N LEU A 513 30.63 11.61 8.78
CA LEU A 513 32.04 11.93 8.90
C LEU A 513 32.59 11.28 10.16
N ILE A 514 33.54 10.35 10.01
CA ILE A 514 34.15 9.60 11.10
C ILE A 514 35.56 10.13 11.31
N SER A 515 35.92 10.49 12.54
CA SER A 515 37.27 10.96 12.79
C SER A 515 38.30 9.84 12.75
N GLU A 516 39.46 10.15 12.18
CA GLU A 516 40.63 9.29 12.21
C GLU A 516 41.22 9.30 13.62
N THR A 517 41.27 8.13 14.24
CA THR A 517 41.75 7.94 15.61
C THR A 517 42.38 6.56 15.75
N GLN A 518 43.25 6.39 16.74
CA GLN A 518 43.84 5.10 17.09
C GLN A 518 42.83 4.27 17.91
N LEU A 519 41.92 3.60 17.20
CA LEU A 519 41.04 2.58 17.76
C LEU A 519 41.49 1.19 17.32
N LYS A 520 41.02 0.15 18.01
CA LYS A 520 41.16 -1.23 17.54
C LYS A 520 40.41 -1.39 16.21
N ASP A 521 40.94 -2.21 15.31
CA ASP A 521 40.31 -2.47 14.00
C ASP A 521 38.86 -2.98 14.14
N SER A 522 38.59 -3.79 15.17
CA SER A 522 37.23 -4.27 15.48
C SER A 522 36.26 -3.14 15.84
N ASP A 523 36.74 -2.11 16.55
CA ASP A 523 35.92 -0.97 16.98
C ASP A 523 35.71 -0.01 15.81
N MET A 524 36.73 0.24 14.99
CA MET A 524 36.58 1.01 13.74
C MET A 524 35.62 0.32 12.76
N ALA A 525 35.71 -1.00 12.62
CA ALA A 525 34.80 -1.78 11.79
C ALA A 525 33.36 -1.68 12.30
N LEU A 526 33.15 -1.76 13.62
CA LEU A 526 31.84 -1.59 14.25
C LEU A 526 31.26 -0.19 13.98
N VAL A 527 32.06 0.88 14.13
CA VAL A 527 31.62 2.26 13.91
C VAL A 527 31.26 2.49 12.44
N ARG A 528 32.12 2.08 11.50
CA ARG A 528 31.83 2.17 10.06
C ARG A 528 30.57 1.40 9.72
N TRP A 529 30.46 0.17 10.19
CA TRP A 529 29.27 -0.63 9.97
C TRP A 529 28.02 0.08 10.53
N LEU A 530 28.05 0.56 11.77
CA LEU A 530 26.91 1.23 12.40
C LEU A 530 26.40 2.42 11.58
N PHE A 531 27.30 3.30 11.12
CA PHE A 531 26.91 4.48 10.35
C PHE A 531 26.70 4.20 8.86
N SER A 532 27.23 3.10 8.32
CA SER A 532 26.92 2.65 6.95
C SER A 532 25.44 2.29 6.77
N GLN A 533 24.75 1.99 7.87
CA GLN A 533 23.35 1.61 7.82
C GLN A 533 22.41 2.83 7.65
N VAL A 534 22.89 4.04 7.96
CA VAL A 534 22.15 5.29 7.76
C VAL A 534 22.63 6.07 6.54
N GLY A 535 23.56 5.52 5.76
CA GLY A 535 24.10 6.14 4.55
C GLY A 535 25.58 5.81 4.34
N THR A 536 26.31 6.69 3.70
CA THR A 536 27.76 6.53 3.47
C THR A 536 28.57 6.99 4.68
N THR A 537 29.79 6.46 4.81
CA THR A 537 30.73 6.84 5.85
C THR A 537 32.06 7.26 5.25
N THR A 538 32.58 8.40 5.67
CA THR A 538 33.87 8.92 5.22
C THR A 538 34.77 9.15 6.42
N VAL A 539 35.98 8.60 6.38
CA VAL A 539 36.98 8.82 7.43
C VAL A 539 37.73 10.12 7.11
N VAL A 540 37.82 10.99 8.11
CA VAL A 540 38.42 12.32 7.99
C VAL A 540 39.46 12.49 9.10
N PRO A 541 40.67 12.99 8.80
CA PRO A 541 41.64 13.34 9.83
C PRO A 541 41.02 14.24 10.91
N GLU A 542 41.28 13.98 12.19
CA GLU A 542 40.66 14.71 13.30
C GLU A 542 40.81 16.24 13.16
N TYR A 543 41.97 16.71 12.68
CA TYR A 543 42.23 18.14 12.46
C TYR A 543 41.37 18.76 11.34
N LEU A 544 40.86 17.97 10.41
CA LEU A 544 39.95 18.40 9.33
C LEU A 544 38.48 18.19 9.68
N LEU A 545 38.15 17.50 10.78
CA LEU A 545 36.78 17.08 11.03
C LEU A 545 35.83 18.27 11.17
N ASN A 546 36.23 19.33 11.87
CA ASN A 546 35.39 20.53 12.01
C ASN A 546 35.19 21.24 10.66
N THR A 547 36.23 21.32 9.83
CA THR A 547 36.16 21.86 8.48
C THR A 547 35.20 21.03 7.61
N ALA A 548 35.30 19.71 7.66
CA ALA A 548 34.42 18.80 6.92
C ALA A 548 32.96 18.91 7.39
N VAL A 549 32.72 19.07 8.69
CA VAL A 549 31.39 19.31 9.25
C VAL A 549 30.82 20.65 8.76
N ALA A 550 31.64 21.71 8.72
CA ALA A 550 31.22 23.01 8.18
C ALA A 550 30.86 22.93 6.70
N VAL A 551 31.64 22.20 5.90
CA VAL A 551 31.32 21.93 4.49
C VAL A 551 29.99 21.19 4.35
N SER A 552 29.77 20.14 5.14
CA SER A 552 28.51 19.37 5.16
C SER A 552 27.31 20.24 5.54
N ALA A 553 27.40 21.00 6.63
CA ALA A 553 26.34 21.89 7.09
C ALA A 553 26.02 22.98 6.06
N THR A 554 27.06 23.58 5.47
CA THR A 554 26.91 24.62 4.44
C THR A 554 26.29 24.05 3.16
N SER A 555 26.63 22.81 2.78
CA SER A 555 26.04 22.15 1.61
C SER A 555 24.53 21.95 1.77
N HIS A 556 24.06 21.60 2.97
CA HIS A 556 22.63 21.54 3.27
C HIS A 556 21.97 22.91 3.19
N ALA A 557 22.56 23.93 3.83
CA ALA A 557 22.02 25.29 3.79
C ALA A 557 21.89 25.81 2.35
N LEU A 558 22.94 25.64 1.54
CA LEU A 558 22.95 26.02 0.12
C LEU A 558 21.89 25.28 -0.68
N THR A 559 21.77 23.96 -0.50
CA THR A 559 20.78 23.15 -1.22
C THR A 559 19.36 23.60 -0.90
N THR A 560 19.06 23.84 0.38
CA THR A 560 17.75 24.34 0.81
C THR A 560 17.44 25.70 0.18
N THR A 561 18.37 26.65 0.24
CA THR A 561 18.20 27.98 -0.35
C THR A 561 18.01 27.92 -1.87
N VAL A 562 18.77 27.08 -2.57
CA VAL A 562 18.66 26.92 -4.03
C VAL A 562 17.34 26.26 -4.41
N VAL A 563 16.91 25.21 -3.71
CA VAL A 563 15.61 24.56 -3.95
C VAL A 563 14.47 25.55 -3.76
N ASP A 564 14.51 26.36 -2.71
CA ASP A 564 13.51 27.39 -2.45
C ASP A 564 13.49 28.43 -3.57
N ALA A 565 14.66 28.96 -3.96
CA ALA A 565 14.77 29.93 -5.05
C ALA A 565 14.28 29.39 -6.41
N ILE A 566 14.61 28.13 -6.76
CA ILE A 566 14.08 27.48 -7.98
C ILE A 566 12.56 27.34 -7.88
N THR A 567 12.05 26.96 -6.72
CA THR A 567 10.61 26.79 -6.48
C THR A 567 9.87 28.12 -6.67
N GLU A 568 10.35 29.19 -6.05
CA GLU A 568 9.76 30.53 -6.17
C GLU A 568 9.85 31.08 -7.60
N GLY A 569 11.01 30.95 -8.24
CA GLY A 569 11.20 31.34 -9.63
C GLY A 569 10.23 30.62 -10.58
N SER A 570 10.02 29.31 -10.36
CA SER A 570 9.08 28.51 -11.17
C SER A 570 7.62 28.89 -10.91
N VAL A 571 7.26 29.11 -9.63
CA VAL A 571 5.91 29.55 -9.25
C VAL A 571 5.58 30.91 -9.85
N SER A 572 6.55 31.83 -9.91
CA SER A 572 6.36 33.15 -10.55
C SER A 572 6.03 33.06 -12.05
N ARG A 573 6.30 31.92 -12.67
CA ARG A 573 6.00 31.61 -14.08
C ARG A 573 4.81 30.66 -14.26
N GLY A 574 4.04 30.40 -13.20
CA GLY A 574 2.80 29.61 -13.24
C GLY A 574 2.98 28.11 -13.00
N VAL A 575 4.17 27.63 -12.62
CA VAL A 575 4.36 26.22 -12.25
C VAL A 575 3.79 26.00 -10.83
N PRO A 576 2.93 24.97 -10.62
CA PRO A 576 2.44 24.66 -9.28
C PRO A 576 3.57 24.39 -8.28
N ARG A 577 3.49 24.96 -7.07
CA ARG A 577 4.57 24.89 -6.06
C ARG A 577 5.03 23.47 -5.75
N ALA A 578 4.08 22.53 -5.61
CA ALA A 578 4.39 21.12 -5.34
C ALA A 578 5.19 20.46 -6.48
N LEU A 579 4.84 20.77 -7.74
CA LEU A 579 5.57 20.28 -8.90
C LEU A 579 6.95 20.92 -8.99
N ALA A 580 7.05 22.23 -8.79
CA ALA A 580 8.31 22.96 -8.82
C ALA A 580 9.31 22.44 -7.77
N LEU A 581 8.84 22.25 -6.53
CA LEU A 581 9.64 21.68 -5.44
C LEU A 581 10.13 20.28 -5.78
N LYS A 582 9.23 19.41 -6.27
CA LYS A 582 9.58 18.03 -6.66
C LYS A 582 10.63 18.01 -7.77
N LEU A 583 10.44 18.81 -8.82
CA LEU A 583 11.38 18.88 -9.94
C LEU A 583 12.75 19.39 -9.48
N ALA A 584 12.79 20.46 -8.69
CA ALA A 584 14.03 21.03 -8.16
C ALA A 584 14.81 20.01 -7.32
N ALA A 585 14.13 19.33 -6.39
CA ALA A 585 14.75 18.33 -5.52
C ALA A 585 15.29 17.12 -6.31
N GLU A 586 14.51 16.59 -7.25
CA GLU A 586 14.92 15.44 -8.07
C GLU A 586 16.09 15.77 -9.00
N CYS A 587 16.10 16.95 -9.62
CA CYS A 587 17.19 17.38 -10.50
C CYS A 587 18.51 17.57 -9.73
N LEU A 588 18.45 18.19 -8.54
CA LEU A 588 19.62 18.34 -7.68
C LEU A 588 20.14 16.99 -7.17
N ARG A 589 19.24 16.06 -6.82
CA ARG A 589 19.60 14.69 -6.46
C ARG A 589 20.32 14.00 -7.62
N SER A 590 19.76 14.07 -8.83
CA SER A 590 20.34 13.46 -10.03
C SER A 590 21.74 13.99 -10.33
N ALA A 591 21.91 15.32 -10.33
CA ALA A 591 23.22 15.94 -10.56
C ALA A 591 24.24 15.51 -9.50
N SER A 592 23.84 15.48 -8.23
CA SER A 592 24.71 15.03 -7.13
C SER A 592 25.09 13.55 -7.26
N SER A 593 24.14 12.69 -7.65
CA SER A 593 24.41 11.26 -7.88
C SER A 593 25.41 11.03 -9.01
N LEU A 594 25.33 11.77 -10.12
CA LEU A 594 26.29 11.65 -11.23
C LEU A 594 27.71 12.03 -10.80
N LEU A 595 27.87 13.06 -9.96
CA LEU A 595 29.18 13.43 -9.41
C LEU A 595 29.75 12.33 -8.48
N LEU A 596 28.89 11.67 -7.71
CA LEU A 596 29.30 10.54 -6.87
C LEU A 596 29.69 9.30 -7.69
N GLU A 597 29.10 9.12 -8.88
CA GLU A 597 29.48 8.11 -9.88
C GLU A 597 30.71 8.53 -10.72
N LYS A 598 31.52 9.45 -10.20
CA LYS A 598 32.81 9.92 -10.76
C LYS A 598 32.72 10.73 -12.05
N MET A 599 31.55 11.23 -12.43
CA MET A 599 31.46 12.25 -13.48
C MET A 599 32.12 13.54 -12.98
N THR A 600 32.94 14.17 -13.82
CA THR A 600 33.55 15.46 -13.49
C THR A 600 32.53 16.60 -13.61
N LEU A 601 32.80 17.73 -12.95
CA LEU A 601 31.97 18.94 -13.08
C LEU A 601 31.95 19.47 -14.52
N GLU A 602 33.01 19.26 -15.28
CA GLU A 602 33.13 19.68 -16.68
C GLU A 602 32.28 18.78 -17.59
N GLU A 603 32.43 17.46 -17.49
CA GLU A 603 31.59 16.51 -18.23
C GLU A 603 30.11 16.71 -17.94
N LEU A 604 29.74 16.93 -16.67
CA LEU A 604 28.35 17.15 -16.28
C LEU A 604 27.80 18.43 -16.92
N LYS A 605 28.58 19.51 -16.94
CA LYS A 605 28.20 20.76 -17.63
C LYS A 605 28.06 20.57 -19.14
N ASP A 606 29.00 19.88 -19.76
CA ASP A 606 29.00 19.65 -21.21
C ASP A 606 27.83 18.78 -21.65
N SER A 607 27.51 17.74 -20.87
CA SER A 607 26.39 16.83 -21.14
C SER A 607 25.01 17.51 -21.18
N MET A 608 24.88 18.67 -20.51
CA MET A 608 23.63 19.44 -20.44
C MET A 608 23.67 20.70 -21.32
N SER A 609 24.77 20.94 -22.04
CA SER A 609 24.97 22.12 -22.88
C SER A 609 24.69 21.78 -24.33
N VAL A 610 23.67 22.43 -24.91
CA VAL A 610 23.36 22.36 -26.34
C VAL A 610 23.30 23.78 -26.93
N PRO A 611 23.65 23.97 -28.22
CA PRO A 611 23.57 25.29 -28.84
C PRO A 611 22.17 25.90 -28.70
N ARG A 612 22.08 27.14 -28.17
CA ARG A 612 20.82 27.84 -27.86
C ARG A 612 19.92 27.11 -26.85
N GLY A 613 20.51 26.26 -26.01
CA GLY A 613 19.80 25.53 -24.96
C GLY A 613 19.44 26.38 -23.75
N ILE A 614 18.32 26.05 -23.11
CA ILE A 614 17.83 26.71 -21.89
C ILE A 614 18.89 26.66 -20.78
N THR A 615 19.60 25.53 -20.65
CA THR A 615 20.63 25.33 -19.64
C THR A 615 21.78 26.32 -19.81
N THR A 616 22.26 26.54 -21.04
CA THR A 616 23.38 27.45 -21.32
C THR A 616 23.04 28.91 -20.97
N GLU A 617 21.83 29.37 -21.30
CA GLU A 617 21.36 30.70 -20.91
C GLU A 617 21.22 30.85 -19.38
N ALA A 618 20.77 29.79 -18.69
CA ALA A 618 20.70 29.78 -17.23
C ALA A 618 22.09 29.90 -16.59
N TRP A 619 23.12 29.23 -17.13
CA TRP A 619 24.51 29.36 -16.66
C TRP A 619 25.05 30.78 -16.78
N ILE A 620 24.82 31.44 -17.93
CA ILE A 620 25.25 32.83 -18.14
C ILE A 620 24.66 33.76 -17.07
N GLN A 621 23.39 33.56 -16.71
CA GLN A 621 22.74 34.34 -15.65
C GLN A 621 23.26 34.02 -14.25
N LEU A 622 23.54 32.75 -13.95
CA LEU A 622 24.14 32.36 -12.67
C LEU A 622 25.54 32.96 -12.50
N ASP A 623 26.33 33.03 -13.58
CA ASP A 623 27.65 33.66 -13.58
C ASP A 623 27.55 35.18 -13.37
N ALA A 624 26.61 35.86 -14.04
CA ALA A 624 26.33 37.27 -13.80
C ALA A 624 25.92 37.57 -12.34
N GLY A 625 25.26 36.60 -11.68
CA GLY A 625 24.89 36.68 -10.27
C GLY A 625 26.02 36.44 -9.27
N ASN A 626 27.26 36.18 -9.71
CA ASN A 626 28.42 35.88 -8.86
C ASN A 626 28.21 34.72 -7.86
N ILE A 627 27.33 33.76 -8.20
CA ILE A 627 26.93 32.68 -7.30
C ILE A 627 28.13 31.88 -6.81
N ARG A 628 29.09 31.57 -7.70
CA ARG A 628 30.30 30.82 -7.33
C ARG A 628 31.13 31.52 -6.25
N SER A 629 31.29 32.84 -6.35
CA SER A 629 32.04 33.63 -5.37
C SER A 629 31.31 33.65 -4.03
N ALA A 630 30.00 33.94 -4.04
CA ALA A 630 29.17 33.97 -2.85
C ALA A 630 29.19 32.63 -2.11
N THR A 631 28.97 31.52 -2.83
CA THR A 631 29.03 30.16 -2.27
C THR A 631 30.40 29.86 -1.66
N SER A 632 31.50 30.20 -2.34
CA SER A 632 32.85 29.96 -1.81
C SER A 632 33.12 30.76 -0.54
N GLN A 633 32.65 32.01 -0.45
CA GLN A 633 32.83 32.85 0.73
C GLN A 633 32.01 32.33 1.91
N THR A 634 30.76 31.88 1.67
CA THR A 634 29.92 31.26 2.70
C THR A 634 30.59 30.02 3.31
N VAL A 635 31.17 29.15 2.48
CA VAL A 635 31.90 27.97 2.98
C VAL A 635 33.10 28.37 3.84
N ARG A 636 33.92 29.34 3.40
CA ARG A 636 35.07 29.82 4.19
C ARG A 636 34.64 30.38 5.54
N HIS A 637 33.62 31.23 5.54
CA HIS A 637 33.08 31.81 6.77
C HIS A 637 32.56 30.73 7.74
N ALA A 638 31.84 29.73 7.22
CA ALA A 638 31.35 28.62 8.04
C ALA A 638 32.50 27.77 8.62
N VAL A 639 33.57 27.57 7.84
CA VAL A 639 34.79 26.90 8.32
C VAL A 639 35.45 27.70 9.43
N ASP A 640 35.69 29.00 9.23
CA ASP A 640 36.28 29.89 10.24
C ASP A 640 35.45 29.86 11.54
N TYR A 641 34.12 29.90 11.41
CA TYR A 641 33.22 29.80 12.55
C TYR A 641 33.31 28.44 13.26
N ALA A 642 33.32 27.33 12.52
CA ALA A 642 33.43 25.99 13.10
C ALA A 642 34.75 25.80 13.88
N GLU A 643 35.84 26.44 13.46
CA GLU A 643 37.10 26.42 14.21
C GLU A 643 37.01 27.15 15.56
N THR A 644 36.20 28.21 15.65
CA THR A 644 35.95 28.89 16.93
C THR A 644 35.18 28.02 17.92
N MET A 645 34.38 27.06 17.44
CA MET A 645 33.59 26.17 18.29
C MET A 645 34.45 25.22 19.12
N SER A 646 35.67 24.90 18.66
CA SER A 646 36.60 24.01 19.38
C SER A 646 37.50 24.71 20.39
N LYS A 647 37.46 26.05 20.44
CA LYS A 647 38.25 26.88 21.38
C LYS A 647 37.43 27.32 22.60
N LYS A 648 36.14 27.02 22.63
CA LYS A 648 35.22 27.24 23.75
C LYS A 648 35.00 25.94 24.51
#